data_AF-A0A928CX76-F1
#
_entry.id   AF-A0A928CX76-F1
#
_cell.length_a   1.000
_cell.length_b   1.000
_cell.length_c   1.000
_cell.angle_alpha   90.00
_cell.angle_beta   90.00
_cell.angle_gamma   90.00
#
_symmetry.space_group_name_H-M   'P 1'
#
loop_
_entity.id
_entity.type
_entity.pdbx_description
1 polymer ?
#
loop_
_entity_poly.entity_id
_entity_poly.type
_entity_poly.pdbx_seq_one_letter_code
_entity_poly.pdbx_strand_id
1 'polypeptide(L)'
;MGIYYKDDKIIKKFRGVMFKKILVLCSVILGTLPALAAEKTFTVGFDANFKPYGYFENGQYKGFDLDLAREVARRNNWKLVLKPIDWNAKDSELNSGMIDCIWNGFTINGRENSYTWSDPYVVNEQVVLVMKDSPVFSLKDLAGCKVAVQTDTPVQKALSKNGKRWDLGKLFKSLVVVPDYNSAVMMLESGAVNAVALDIGVAKEKLKSGKFRLLDEIIMTENYGIGFRKGDVALRDAVEKTLLKMVIDGSAGDVSAKYFEGDREKIALGKLSPDGFAIQEKNPERTFTVGFDANFKPYGYFENGEYKGFDLDLAREVARRNNWKLILKPIDWNAKDSELNSGMIDCIWNGFTINGRENSYTWSDPYVVNEQVVLVMKDSPVSSLKNLSGCKVAVQTDTPVQKTLCEGGKHWDLGKLFKSLVVVPDYNSAVMMLESGAVNAVALDIGVAKEKLKSGKFRLLDEIIMTENYGIGFRKGDIALRDAVEKTLLKMVIDGSAGDVSAKYFEGDREKIALGKIRQEYTNEVNENEAVSSRYNWVADLIKGLGVSVMIFLLTLLFSLPLGLLVAWGRMSHNIIIGNLFRCFISVMRGTPLMLQLLVWGYGPYYLLGIDLSRLAIGPVDYYYIAVIIGFSFNYAAYFAEIYRAGIESIPCGQYEAAAVLGYSPAQSFFRIVLPQVVKRILPPVTNEVITLVKDTSLAFSLSILEMFTIAKQLSSAQSSMMPLIVAGVFYYIFNFIVAAVMALIEKKMNYYR
;
A
#
# COMPACT_ATOMS: atom_id res chain seq x y z
N MET A 1 -1.22 52.06 5.43
CA MET A 1 0.04 52.76 5.10
C MET A 1 0.89 52.80 6.36
N GLY A 2 2.13 52.30 6.31
CA GLY A 2 3.22 52.66 7.22
C GLY A 2 3.51 51.76 8.43
N ILE A 3 4.26 50.67 8.23
CA ILE A 3 5.31 50.26 9.20
C ILE A 3 6.55 49.89 8.38
N TYR A 4 7.58 50.72 8.54
CA TYR A 4 8.91 50.60 7.92
C TYR A 4 9.70 49.45 8.56
N TYR A 5 10.35 48.64 7.73
CA TYR A 5 11.46 47.77 8.11
C TYR A 5 12.62 48.62 8.63
N LYS A 6 13.03 48.38 9.87
CA LYS A 6 14.36 48.73 10.39
C LYS A 6 14.81 47.59 11.29
N ASP A 7 15.55 46.63 10.74
CA ASP A 7 16.56 45.91 11.50
C ASP A 7 17.45 45.02 10.63
N ASP A 8 18.59 45.59 10.23
CA ASP A 8 19.73 44.91 9.58
C ASP A 8 20.42 43.86 10.49
N LYS A 9 19.96 43.71 11.73
CA LYS A 9 20.48 42.72 12.70
C LYS A 9 19.87 41.32 12.54
N ILE A 10 18.68 41.19 11.98
CA ILE A 10 18.01 39.87 11.83
C ILE A 10 18.63 39.06 10.67
N ILE A 11 19.03 39.72 9.58
CA ILE A 11 19.63 39.08 8.40
C ILE A 11 21.06 38.55 8.69
N LYS A 12 21.83 39.23 9.55
CA LYS A 12 23.16 38.77 9.98
C LYS A 12 23.10 37.58 10.97
N LYS A 13 22.07 37.54 11.84
CA LYS A 13 21.86 36.42 12.77
C LYS A 13 21.32 35.17 12.05
N PHE A 14 20.51 35.35 10.99
CA PHE A 14 20.03 34.25 10.14
C PHE A 14 21.15 33.62 9.30
N ARG A 15 22.07 34.41 8.74
CA ARG A 15 23.22 33.89 7.96
C ARG A 15 24.19 33.06 8.80
N GLY A 16 24.46 33.44 10.05
CA GLY A 16 25.39 32.71 10.93
C GLY A 16 24.86 31.36 11.45
N VAL A 17 23.54 31.25 11.67
CA VAL A 17 22.90 30.01 12.15
C VAL A 17 22.62 29.03 11.00
N MET A 18 22.30 29.52 9.80
CA MET A 18 22.18 28.69 8.60
C MET A 18 23.54 28.12 8.17
N PHE A 19 24.62 28.91 8.19
CA PHE A 19 25.93 28.44 7.73
C PHE A 19 26.55 27.40 8.68
N LYS A 20 26.32 27.51 10.00
CA LYS A 20 26.72 26.48 10.98
C LYS A 20 25.85 25.21 10.90
N LYS A 21 24.56 25.32 10.59
CA LYS A 21 23.70 24.14 10.35
C LYS A 21 24.00 23.45 9.02
N ILE A 22 24.43 24.19 8.00
CA ILE A 22 24.88 23.64 6.70
C ILE A 22 26.25 22.94 6.83
N LEU A 23 27.17 23.43 7.67
CA LEU A 23 28.45 22.73 7.93
C LEU A 23 28.29 21.44 8.76
N VAL A 24 27.30 21.39 9.66
CA VAL A 24 26.91 20.15 10.38
C VAL A 24 26.18 19.19 9.42
N LEU A 25 25.47 19.70 8.42
CA LEU A 25 24.85 18.89 7.36
C LEU A 25 25.89 18.32 6.38
N CYS A 26 26.99 19.03 6.12
CA CYS A 26 28.09 18.54 5.28
C CYS A 26 29.00 17.51 5.96
N SER A 27 29.00 17.41 7.29
CA SER A 27 29.73 16.37 8.03
C SER A 27 28.94 15.06 8.18
N VAL A 28 27.62 15.09 7.92
CA VAL A 28 26.77 13.88 7.85
C VAL A 28 26.83 13.22 6.45
N ILE A 29 27.36 13.91 5.43
CA ILE A 29 27.41 13.44 4.04
C ILE A 29 28.72 12.69 3.70
N LEU A 30 29.64 12.53 4.65
CA LEU A 30 30.94 11.85 4.43
C LEU A 30 31.10 10.55 5.24
N GLY A 31 29.99 9.91 5.63
CA GLY A 31 30.01 8.75 6.51
C GLY A 31 28.98 7.68 6.20
N THR A 32 28.81 7.27 4.94
CA THR A 32 28.20 5.96 4.61
C THR A 32 28.75 5.44 3.27
N LEU A 33 29.99 4.97 3.27
CA LEU A 33 30.26 3.75 2.49
C LEU A 33 29.46 2.65 3.18
N PRO A 34 28.75 1.75 2.45
CA PRO A 34 28.18 0.58 3.09
C PRO A 34 29.35 -0.14 3.76
N ALA A 35 29.33 -0.23 5.09
CA ALA A 35 30.19 -1.18 5.77
C ALA A 35 29.88 -2.52 5.12
N LEU A 36 30.90 -3.18 4.55
CA LEU A 36 30.79 -4.54 4.06
C LEU A 36 30.20 -5.34 5.23
N ALA A 37 28.92 -5.70 5.17
CA ALA A 37 28.24 -6.32 6.29
C ALA A 37 29.01 -7.59 6.62
N ALA A 38 29.51 -7.70 7.85
CA ALA A 38 30.19 -8.89 8.29
C ALA A 38 29.29 -10.09 8.01
N GLU A 39 29.78 -11.06 7.24
CA GLU A 39 29.02 -12.24 6.84
C GLU A 39 28.51 -12.95 8.11
N LYS A 40 27.19 -12.94 8.32
CA LYS A 40 26.59 -13.54 9.53
C LYS A 40 26.84 -15.04 9.49
N THR A 41 27.51 -15.56 10.51
CA THR A 41 27.66 -17.01 10.70
C THR A 41 26.39 -17.56 11.36
N PHE A 42 25.85 -18.64 10.81
CA PHE A 42 24.69 -19.35 11.35
C PHE A 42 25.11 -20.79 11.68
N THR A 43 25.20 -21.10 12.97
CA THR A 43 25.72 -22.36 13.50
C THR A 43 24.58 -23.24 13.98
N VAL A 44 24.35 -24.35 13.28
CA VAL A 44 23.28 -25.30 13.57
C VAL A 44 23.83 -26.50 14.33
N GLY A 45 23.32 -26.71 15.55
CA GLY A 45 23.60 -27.89 16.36
C GLY A 45 22.69 -29.06 16.01
N PHE A 46 23.27 -30.24 15.78
CA PHE A 46 22.52 -31.45 15.41
C PHE A 46 23.22 -32.74 15.90
N ASP A 47 22.49 -33.85 15.99
CA ASP A 47 23.07 -35.18 16.20
C ASP A 47 23.39 -35.82 14.85
N ALA A 48 24.66 -36.17 14.63
CA ALA A 48 25.16 -36.76 13.38
C ALA A 48 24.86 -38.27 13.23
N ASN A 49 24.09 -38.86 14.12
CA ASN A 49 23.66 -40.26 14.05
C ASN A 49 22.14 -40.43 13.88
N PHE A 50 21.44 -39.36 13.51
CA PHE A 50 19.98 -39.30 13.46
C PHE A 50 19.42 -39.30 12.02
N LYS A 51 19.71 -40.35 11.26
CA LYS A 51 19.23 -40.52 9.88
C LYS A 51 17.70 -40.75 9.87
N PRO A 52 16.91 -40.02 9.03
CA PRO A 52 17.31 -39.19 7.88
C PRO A 52 17.47 -37.67 8.15
N TYR A 53 17.37 -37.20 9.39
CA TYR A 53 17.33 -35.79 9.75
C TYR A 53 18.71 -35.11 9.77
N GLY A 54 19.69 -35.76 10.39
CA GLY A 54 21.08 -35.31 10.46
C GLY A 54 22.01 -36.51 10.60
N TYR A 55 22.95 -36.66 9.66
CA TYR A 55 23.88 -37.78 9.67
C TYR A 55 25.17 -37.50 8.90
N PHE A 56 26.24 -38.23 9.23
CA PHE A 56 27.49 -38.18 8.48
C PHE A 56 27.58 -39.34 7.49
N GLU A 57 27.77 -39.04 6.20
CA GLU A 57 27.90 -40.04 5.14
C GLU A 57 28.78 -39.52 4.00
N ASN A 58 29.72 -40.35 3.52
CA ASN A 58 30.65 -40.01 2.43
C ASN A 58 31.45 -38.72 2.69
N GLY A 59 31.91 -38.51 3.92
CA GLY A 59 32.74 -37.35 4.29
C GLY A 59 31.97 -36.04 4.49
N GLN A 60 30.63 -36.05 4.45
CA GLN A 60 29.81 -34.85 4.56
C GLN A 60 28.63 -35.05 5.53
N TYR A 61 28.24 -33.97 6.20
CA TYR A 61 26.99 -33.93 6.98
C TYR A 61 25.79 -33.70 6.05
N LYS A 62 24.84 -34.63 6.07
CA LYS A 62 23.62 -34.68 5.25
C LYS A 62 22.39 -34.87 6.11
N GLY A 63 21.22 -34.66 5.54
CA GLY A 63 19.95 -34.95 6.18
C GLY A 63 18.91 -33.87 5.94
N PHE A 64 17.65 -34.24 6.15
CA PHE A 64 16.50 -33.39 5.90
C PHE A 64 16.63 -32.02 6.58
N ASP A 65 16.99 -31.99 7.86
CA ASP A 65 17.11 -30.73 8.61
C ASP A 65 18.32 -29.90 8.16
N LEU A 66 19.43 -30.57 7.82
CA LEU A 66 20.64 -29.90 7.37
C LEU A 66 20.49 -29.31 5.97
N ASP A 67 19.68 -29.95 5.11
CA ASP A 67 19.31 -29.44 3.79
C ASP A 67 18.38 -28.23 3.90
N LEU A 68 17.40 -28.25 4.81
CA LEU A 68 16.59 -27.08 5.13
C LEU A 68 17.45 -25.93 5.66
N ALA A 69 18.34 -26.20 6.63
CA ALA A 69 19.26 -25.20 7.18
C ALA A 69 20.19 -24.61 6.12
N ARG A 70 20.69 -25.43 5.17
CA ARG A 70 21.49 -24.96 4.03
C ARG A 70 20.71 -24.00 3.14
N GLU A 71 19.47 -24.32 2.81
CA GLU A 71 18.66 -23.44 1.97
C GLU A 71 18.27 -22.15 2.70
N VAL A 72 17.97 -22.23 4.01
CA VAL A 72 17.73 -21.05 4.85
C VAL A 72 18.97 -20.14 4.89
N ALA A 73 20.16 -20.69 5.15
CA ALA A 73 21.38 -19.91 5.18
C ALA A 73 21.69 -19.27 3.82
N ARG A 74 21.53 -20.03 2.72
CA ARG A 74 21.72 -19.53 1.36
C ARG A 74 20.83 -18.34 1.03
N ARG A 75 19.52 -18.42 1.35
CA ARG A 75 18.55 -17.36 1.08
C ARG A 75 18.77 -16.09 1.91
N ASN A 76 19.39 -16.22 3.08
CA ASN A 76 19.71 -15.08 3.94
C ASN A 76 21.15 -14.56 3.74
N ASN A 77 21.92 -15.14 2.81
CA ASN A 77 23.34 -14.84 2.63
C ASN A 77 24.14 -15.00 3.94
N TRP A 78 23.88 -16.11 4.65
CA TRP A 78 24.58 -16.48 5.88
C TRP A 78 25.58 -17.60 5.62
N LYS A 79 26.71 -17.54 6.33
CA LYS A 79 27.68 -18.64 6.36
C LYS A 79 27.17 -19.73 7.28
N LEU A 80 26.74 -20.86 6.72
CA LEU A 80 26.31 -22.00 7.52
C LEU A 80 27.51 -22.74 8.13
N VAL A 81 27.42 -23.02 9.43
CA VAL A 81 28.29 -23.97 10.13
C VAL A 81 27.43 -25.09 10.69
N LEU A 82 27.67 -26.31 10.23
CA LEU A 82 27.02 -27.51 10.76
C LEU A 82 27.88 -28.06 11.89
N LYS A 83 27.37 -28.00 13.13
CA LYS A 83 28.08 -28.47 14.31
C LYS A 83 27.42 -29.74 14.88
N PRO A 84 28.05 -30.92 14.75
CA PRO A 84 27.59 -32.09 15.49
C PRO A 84 27.78 -31.86 16.99
N ILE A 85 26.79 -32.22 17.79
CA ILE A 85 26.82 -32.05 19.25
C ILE A 85 26.50 -33.38 19.94
N ASP A 86 27.03 -33.58 21.14
CA ASP A 86 26.48 -34.58 22.06
C ASP A 86 25.09 -34.09 22.49
N TRP A 87 24.07 -34.91 22.28
CA TRP A 87 22.69 -34.57 22.60
C TRP A 87 22.48 -34.24 24.09
N ASN A 88 23.32 -34.79 24.98
CA ASN A 88 23.29 -34.46 26.41
C ASN A 88 23.86 -33.07 26.70
N ALA A 89 24.72 -32.53 25.83
CA ALA A 89 25.36 -31.22 25.99
C ALA A 89 24.62 -30.07 25.28
N LYS A 90 23.56 -30.37 24.52
CA LYS A 90 22.83 -29.40 23.66
C LYS A 90 22.46 -28.09 24.34
N ASP A 91 22.02 -28.14 25.60
CA ASP A 91 21.60 -26.96 26.36
C ASP A 91 22.78 -26.06 26.70
N SER A 92 23.90 -26.65 27.10
CA SER A 92 25.13 -25.91 27.39
C SER A 92 25.71 -25.29 26.11
N GLU A 93 25.68 -26.02 24.99
CA GLU A 93 26.14 -25.54 23.69
C GLU A 93 25.32 -24.34 23.19
N LEU A 94 23.99 -24.42 23.29
CA LEU A 94 23.09 -23.34 22.88
C LEU A 94 23.22 -22.10 23.78
N ASN A 95 23.32 -22.28 25.10
CA ASN A 95 23.41 -21.18 26.05
C ASN A 95 24.77 -20.48 26.03
N SER A 96 25.85 -21.21 25.72
CA SER A 96 27.20 -20.63 25.57
C SER A 96 27.41 -19.90 24.24
N GLY A 97 26.51 -20.08 23.26
CA GLY A 97 26.65 -19.53 21.90
C GLY A 97 27.61 -20.28 21.01
N MET A 98 27.94 -21.52 21.38
CA MET A 98 28.64 -22.44 20.49
C MET A 98 27.78 -22.92 19.32
N ILE A 99 26.44 -22.89 19.49
CA ILE A 99 25.44 -23.06 18.43
C ILE A 99 24.40 -21.96 18.56
N ASP A 100 23.79 -21.58 17.43
CA ASP A 100 22.74 -20.56 17.37
C ASP A 100 21.34 -21.17 17.50
N CYS A 101 21.17 -22.41 17.04
CA CYS A 101 19.94 -23.18 17.19
C CYS A 101 20.18 -24.68 17.22
N ILE A 102 19.20 -25.43 17.70
CA ILE A 102 19.11 -26.89 17.64
C ILE A 102 18.09 -27.24 16.54
N TRP A 103 18.54 -27.92 15.49
CA TRP A 103 17.70 -28.32 14.36
C TRP A 103 18.05 -29.74 13.90
N ASN A 104 17.35 -30.72 14.48
CA ASN A 104 17.59 -32.15 14.22
C ASN A 104 16.42 -33.02 14.72
N GLY A 105 15.21 -32.80 14.17
CA GLY A 105 13.95 -33.43 14.59
C GLY A 105 13.65 -33.18 16.06
N PHE A 106 13.78 -31.92 16.49
CA PHE A 106 13.80 -31.58 17.91
C PHE A 106 12.38 -31.43 18.47
N THR A 107 11.97 -32.36 19.34
CA THR A 107 10.60 -32.39 19.86
C THR A 107 10.27 -31.21 20.78
N ILE A 108 9.15 -30.54 20.50
CA ILE A 108 8.57 -29.44 21.30
C ILE A 108 7.87 -29.99 22.54
N ASN A 109 7.14 -31.10 22.42
CA ASN A 109 6.30 -31.67 23.47
C ASN A 109 7.10 -31.95 24.76
N GLY A 110 6.64 -31.43 25.89
CA GLY A 110 7.30 -31.50 27.19
C GLY A 110 8.49 -30.53 27.36
N ARG A 111 8.74 -29.65 26.38
CA ARG A 111 9.83 -28.65 26.35
C ARG A 111 9.33 -27.27 25.93
N GLU A 112 8.03 -27.03 25.99
CA GLU A 112 7.33 -25.86 25.46
C GLU A 112 7.92 -24.54 25.98
N ASN A 113 8.32 -24.52 27.25
CA ASN A 113 8.88 -23.35 27.93
C ASN A 113 10.40 -23.38 28.05
N SER A 114 11.09 -24.31 27.39
CA SER A 114 12.54 -24.52 27.55
C SER A 114 13.37 -23.76 26.52
N TYR A 115 12.79 -23.41 25.38
CA TYR A 115 13.46 -22.71 24.27
C TYR A 115 12.56 -21.62 23.71
N THR A 116 13.14 -20.72 22.92
CA THR A 116 12.35 -19.94 21.97
C THR A 116 12.17 -20.84 20.74
N TRP A 117 10.94 -21.23 20.45
CA TRP A 117 10.64 -22.22 19.41
C TRP A 117 10.21 -21.55 18.09
N SER A 118 10.59 -22.15 16.97
CA SER A 118 9.85 -21.96 15.72
C SER A 118 8.47 -22.59 15.82
N ASP A 119 7.57 -22.23 14.89
CA ASP A 119 6.41 -23.07 14.59
C ASP A 119 6.86 -24.54 14.31
N PRO A 120 6.03 -25.54 14.66
CA PRO A 120 6.32 -26.93 14.33
C PRO A 120 6.49 -27.10 12.82
N TYR A 121 7.57 -27.74 12.38
CA TYR A 121 7.84 -27.94 10.95
C TYR A 121 7.63 -29.39 10.48
N VAL A 122 7.54 -30.36 11.40
CA VAL A 122 7.17 -31.75 11.11
C VAL A 122 6.19 -32.25 12.18
N VAL A 123 5.17 -32.98 11.72
CA VAL A 123 4.37 -33.88 12.56
C VAL A 123 5.02 -35.26 12.53
N ASN A 124 5.54 -35.67 13.68
CA ASN A 124 6.22 -36.95 13.89
C ASN A 124 5.30 -37.94 14.59
N GLU A 125 5.60 -39.22 14.38
CA GLU A 125 4.91 -40.33 15.02
C GLU A 125 5.95 -41.22 15.70
N GLN A 126 5.65 -41.63 16.93
CA GLN A 126 6.43 -42.61 17.68
C GLN A 126 5.83 -43.98 17.42
N VAL A 127 6.66 -44.89 16.92
CA VAL A 127 6.25 -46.19 16.39
C VAL A 127 7.10 -47.31 16.97
N VAL A 128 6.72 -48.55 16.69
CA VAL A 128 7.43 -49.74 17.16
C VAL A 128 8.03 -50.50 16.00
N LEU A 129 9.34 -50.73 16.06
CA LEU A 129 10.10 -51.54 15.12
C LEU A 129 10.42 -52.91 15.75
N VAL A 130 10.19 -53.97 14.99
CA VAL A 130 10.51 -55.35 15.35
C VAL A 130 11.30 -56.04 14.24
N MET A 131 11.93 -57.17 14.54
CA MET A 131 12.48 -58.04 13.49
C MET A 131 11.36 -58.50 12.54
N LYS A 132 11.67 -58.68 11.25
CA LYS A 132 10.67 -59.04 10.22
C LYS A 132 9.88 -60.29 10.58
N ASP A 133 10.56 -61.30 11.11
CA ASP A 133 9.99 -62.60 11.50
C ASP A 133 9.53 -62.64 12.97
N SER A 134 9.45 -61.48 13.64
CA SER A 134 8.98 -61.39 15.02
C SER A 134 7.50 -61.79 15.15
N PRO A 135 7.11 -62.53 16.21
CA PRO A 135 5.72 -62.87 16.49
C PRO A 135 4.88 -61.69 17.03
N VAL A 136 5.48 -60.50 17.21
CA VAL A 136 4.80 -59.30 17.73
C VAL A 136 4.14 -58.54 16.57
N PHE A 137 2.80 -58.49 16.49
CA PHE A 137 2.07 -57.83 15.40
C PHE A 137 1.30 -56.58 15.83
N SER A 138 1.04 -56.43 17.14
CA SER A 138 0.28 -55.32 17.73
C SER A 138 0.97 -54.77 18.97
N LEU A 139 0.56 -53.59 19.45
CA LEU A 139 1.08 -53.03 20.71
C LEU A 139 0.76 -53.92 21.92
N LYS A 140 -0.33 -54.70 21.85
CA LYS A 140 -0.71 -55.64 22.92
C LYS A 140 0.26 -56.81 23.03
N ASP A 141 0.84 -57.25 21.91
CA ASP A 141 1.81 -58.36 21.86
C ASP A 141 3.15 -58.00 22.51
N LEU A 142 3.37 -56.74 22.86
CA LEU A 142 4.51 -56.29 23.64
C LEU A 142 4.44 -56.69 25.13
N ALA A 143 3.32 -57.30 25.56
CA ALA A 143 3.20 -57.84 26.90
C ALA A 143 4.28 -58.89 27.19
N GLY A 144 5.09 -58.65 28.22
CA GLY A 144 6.23 -59.51 28.56
C GLY A 144 7.47 -59.35 27.66
N CYS A 145 7.44 -58.44 26.68
CA CYS A 145 8.59 -58.12 25.86
C CYS A 145 9.56 -57.15 26.55
N LYS A 146 10.84 -57.22 26.20
CA LYS A 146 11.81 -56.16 26.47
C LYS A 146 11.73 -55.15 25.33
N VAL A 147 11.48 -53.88 25.64
CA VAL A 147 11.33 -52.81 24.64
C VAL A 147 12.43 -51.77 24.86
N ALA A 148 13.23 -51.47 23.84
CA ALA A 148 14.23 -50.41 23.91
C ALA A 148 13.66 -49.04 23.53
N VAL A 149 14.13 -47.99 24.21
CA VAL A 149 13.78 -46.59 23.91
C VAL A 149 14.97 -45.68 24.18
N GLN A 150 15.11 -44.59 23.41
CA GLN A 150 16.17 -43.62 23.62
C GLN A 150 15.92 -42.77 24.89
N THR A 151 16.99 -42.46 25.61
CA THR A 151 16.98 -41.60 26.80
C THR A 151 16.58 -40.16 26.51
N ASP A 152 15.95 -39.49 27.49
CA ASP A 152 15.46 -38.11 27.45
C ASP A 152 14.42 -37.81 26.34
N THR A 153 13.70 -38.84 25.85
CA THR A 153 12.64 -38.68 24.85
C THR A 153 11.25 -38.56 25.48
N PRO A 154 10.29 -37.88 24.84
CA PRO A 154 8.91 -37.84 25.35
C PRO A 154 8.25 -39.23 25.33
N VAL A 155 8.56 -40.08 24.34
CA VAL A 155 8.11 -41.49 24.32
C VAL A 155 8.64 -42.29 25.52
N GLN A 156 9.92 -42.11 25.93
CA GLN A 156 10.43 -42.73 27.17
C GLN A 156 9.60 -42.28 28.37
N LYS A 157 9.38 -40.97 28.53
CA LYS A 157 8.60 -40.42 29.65
C LYS A 157 7.17 -40.94 29.66
N ALA A 158 6.55 -41.04 28.49
CA ALA A 158 5.19 -41.50 28.37
C ALA A 158 5.02 -43.01 28.62
N LEU A 159 6.00 -43.83 28.27
CA LEU A 159 6.01 -45.28 28.54
C LEU A 159 6.51 -45.62 29.95
N SER A 160 7.05 -44.65 30.70
CA SER A 160 7.52 -44.84 32.08
C SER A 160 6.37 -44.74 33.09
N LYS A 161 6.62 -45.16 34.33
CA LYS A 161 5.63 -45.09 35.43
C LYS A 161 5.08 -43.66 35.56
N ASN A 162 3.75 -43.53 35.59
CA ASN A 162 2.99 -42.25 35.60
C ASN A 162 3.03 -41.45 34.28
N GLY A 163 3.59 -42.00 33.21
CA GLY A 163 3.55 -41.40 31.88
C GLY A 163 2.19 -41.53 31.19
N LYS A 164 1.95 -40.69 30.17
CA LYS A 164 0.68 -40.66 29.41
C LYS A 164 0.31 -41.99 28.74
N ARG A 165 1.30 -42.85 28.43
CA ARG A 165 1.13 -44.18 27.82
C ARG A 165 1.60 -45.30 28.77
N TRP A 166 1.52 -45.08 30.08
CA TRP A 166 1.89 -46.07 31.08
C TRP A 166 0.98 -47.32 31.03
N ASP A 167 -0.25 -47.18 30.50
CA ASP A 167 -1.14 -48.29 30.19
C ASP A 167 -0.48 -49.34 29.28
N LEU A 168 0.35 -48.90 28.34
CA LEU A 168 1.15 -49.74 27.46
C LEU A 168 2.48 -50.13 28.13
N GLY A 169 3.21 -49.15 28.69
CA GLY A 169 4.53 -49.38 29.28
C GLY A 169 4.56 -50.41 30.41
N LYS A 170 3.48 -50.50 31.20
CA LYS A 170 3.33 -51.48 32.29
C LYS A 170 3.21 -52.93 31.81
N LEU A 171 2.91 -53.16 30.53
CA LEU A 171 2.80 -54.50 29.95
C LEU A 171 4.18 -55.10 29.67
N PHE A 172 5.20 -54.25 29.48
CA PHE A 172 6.54 -54.69 29.11
C PHE A 172 7.19 -55.45 30.27
N LYS A 173 8.01 -56.46 29.95
CA LYS A 173 8.90 -57.09 30.93
C LYS A 173 9.94 -56.10 31.45
N SER A 174 10.45 -55.23 30.57
CA SER A 174 11.33 -54.12 30.93
C SER A 174 11.40 -53.10 29.81
N LEU A 175 11.37 -51.81 30.17
CA LEU A 175 11.73 -50.71 29.27
C LEU A 175 13.24 -50.46 29.38
N VAL A 176 13.98 -50.76 28.32
CA VAL A 176 15.44 -50.65 28.25
C VAL A 176 15.79 -49.28 27.70
N VAL A 177 16.39 -48.43 28.52
CA VAL A 177 16.80 -47.07 28.12
C VAL A 177 18.21 -47.11 27.54
N VAL A 178 18.38 -46.59 26.33
CA VAL A 178 19.66 -46.56 25.61
C VAL A 178 20.03 -45.14 25.17
N PRO A 179 21.32 -44.84 24.93
CA PRO A 179 21.75 -43.48 24.56
C PRO A 179 21.25 -43.02 23.18
N ASP A 180 21.10 -43.94 22.22
CA ASP A 180 20.76 -43.62 20.83
C ASP A 180 20.00 -44.77 20.13
N TYR A 181 19.36 -44.44 19.00
CA TYR A 181 18.57 -45.42 18.23
C TYR A 181 19.41 -46.51 17.55
N ASN A 182 20.69 -46.26 17.21
CA ASN A 182 21.52 -47.30 16.62
C ASN A 182 21.85 -48.38 17.66
N SER A 183 22.17 -47.98 18.88
CA SER A 183 22.30 -48.89 20.03
C SER A 183 21.01 -49.70 20.25
N ALA A 184 19.83 -49.05 20.19
CA ALA A 184 18.53 -49.72 20.32
C ALA A 184 18.32 -50.81 19.24
N VAL A 185 18.62 -50.47 17.98
CA VAL A 185 18.45 -51.37 16.83
C VAL A 185 19.47 -52.51 16.86
N MET A 186 20.71 -52.28 17.29
CA MET A 186 21.70 -53.35 17.51
C MET A 186 21.25 -54.34 18.59
N MET A 187 20.63 -53.85 19.66
CA MET A 187 20.02 -54.71 20.69
C MET A 187 18.85 -55.52 20.12
N LEU A 188 18.08 -54.96 19.19
CA LEU A 188 17.01 -55.69 18.50
C LEU A 188 17.56 -56.79 17.58
N GLU A 189 18.57 -56.46 16.77
CA GLU A 189 19.21 -57.42 15.86
C GLU A 189 19.90 -58.58 16.59
N SER A 190 20.48 -58.32 17.76
CA SER A 190 21.09 -59.35 18.61
C SER A 190 20.09 -60.15 19.44
N GLY A 191 18.80 -59.78 19.43
CA GLY A 191 17.75 -60.40 20.25
C GLY A 191 17.81 -60.02 21.73
N ALA A 192 18.63 -59.04 22.13
CA ALA A 192 18.70 -58.52 23.49
C ALA A 192 17.40 -57.82 23.92
N VAL A 193 16.67 -57.24 22.94
CA VAL A 193 15.31 -56.72 23.09
C VAL A 193 14.40 -57.29 22.00
N ASN A 194 13.08 -57.25 22.23
CA ASN A 194 12.08 -57.77 21.30
C ASN A 194 11.54 -56.69 20.34
N ALA A 195 11.60 -55.43 20.76
CA ALA A 195 11.07 -54.29 20.03
C ALA A 195 11.82 -53.00 20.38
N VAL A 196 11.76 -52.01 19.49
CA VAL A 196 12.32 -50.67 19.69
C VAL A 196 11.21 -49.64 19.47
N ALA A 197 11.04 -48.72 20.42
CA ALA A 197 10.21 -47.52 20.26
C ALA A 197 11.08 -46.38 19.73
N LEU A 198 10.69 -45.80 18.59
CA LEU A 198 11.46 -44.80 17.86
C LEU A 198 10.61 -43.98 16.88
N ASP A 199 11.21 -42.92 16.33
CA ASP A 199 10.57 -42.03 15.35
C ASP A 199 10.30 -42.72 14.01
N ILE A 200 9.13 -42.45 13.42
CA ILE A 200 8.71 -43.03 12.13
C ILE A 200 9.72 -42.79 11.00
N GLY A 201 10.36 -41.62 10.96
CA GLY A 201 11.39 -41.31 9.97
C GLY A 201 12.61 -42.23 10.08
N VAL A 202 13.07 -42.49 11.31
CA VAL A 202 14.19 -43.41 11.58
C VAL A 202 13.76 -44.84 11.30
N ALA A 203 12.56 -45.23 11.73
CA ALA A 203 12.03 -46.57 11.50
C ALA A 203 11.97 -46.90 10.00
N LYS A 204 11.42 -46.00 9.18
CA LYS A 204 11.36 -46.14 7.72
C LYS A 204 12.74 -46.29 7.08
N GLU A 205 13.74 -45.55 7.56
CA GLU A 205 15.12 -45.74 7.09
C GLU A 205 15.65 -47.14 7.42
N LYS A 206 15.37 -47.67 8.62
CA LYS A 206 15.78 -49.03 8.99
C LYS A 206 15.07 -50.11 8.17
N LEU A 207 13.80 -49.89 7.77
CA LEU A 207 13.05 -50.83 6.92
C LEU A 207 13.72 -51.08 5.57
N LYS A 208 14.50 -50.12 5.03
CA LYS A 208 15.24 -50.28 3.77
C LYS A 208 16.23 -51.45 3.76
N SER A 209 16.68 -51.89 4.94
CA SER A 209 17.53 -53.09 5.07
C SER A 209 16.81 -54.41 4.78
N GLY A 210 15.47 -54.41 4.80
CA GLY A 210 14.64 -55.60 4.64
C GLY A 210 14.58 -56.54 5.86
N LYS A 211 15.27 -56.21 6.97
CA LYS A 211 15.36 -57.05 8.17
C LYS A 211 14.25 -56.83 9.20
N PHE A 212 13.49 -55.73 9.08
CA PHE A 212 12.58 -55.26 10.11
C PHE A 212 11.15 -55.12 9.59
N ARG A 213 10.19 -55.02 10.51
CA ARG A 213 8.79 -54.69 10.27
C ARG A 213 8.33 -53.63 11.27
N LEU A 214 7.47 -52.71 10.81
CA LEU A 214 6.77 -51.76 11.66
C LEU A 214 5.47 -52.37 12.19
N LEU A 215 5.06 -52.02 13.40
CA LEU A 215 3.68 -52.25 13.82
C LEU A 215 2.77 -51.16 13.22
N ASP A 216 1.53 -51.53 12.85
CA ASP A 216 0.56 -50.60 12.25
C ASP A 216 0.06 -49.55 13.26
N GLU A 217 0.10 -49.87 14.55
CA GLU A 217 -0.32 -49.00 15.63
C GLU A 217 0.80 -48.02 16.06
N ILE A 218 0.44 -46.76 16.25
CA ILE A 218 1.35 -45.72 16.76
C ILE A 218 1.28 -45.61 18.30
N ILE A 219 2.39 -45.23 18.92
CA ILE A 219 2.49 -45.00 20.38
C ILE A 219 2.00 -43.59 20.73
N MET A 220 2.39 -42.58 19.98
CA MET A 220 1.93 -41.19 20.11
C MET A 220 2.39 -40.37 18.94
N THR A 221 1.90 -39.15 18.89
CA THR A 221 2.34 -38.13 17.94
C THR A 221 3.16 -37.05 18.63
N GLU A 222 4.03 -36.40 17.87
CA GLU A 222 4.92 -35.34 18.38
C GLU A 222 5.10 -34.25 17.34
N ASN A 223 5.46 -33.06 17.78
CA ASN A 223 5.79 -31.93 16.92
C ASN A 223 7.27 -31.60 17.00
N TYR A 224 7.95 -31.57 15.85
CA TYR A 224 9.32 -31.09 15.76
C TYR A 224 9.37 -29.60 15.48
N GLY A 225 10.22 -28.89 16.20
CA GLY A 225 10.49 -27.47 16.05
C GLY A 225 11.99 -27.20 15.96
N ILE A 226 12.35 -25.95 15.69
CA ILE A 226 13.72 -25.46 15.78
C ILE A 226 13.86 -24.76 17.13
N GLY A 227 14.80 -25.23 17.95
CA GLY A 227 15.02 -24.71 19.29
C GLY A 227 16.08 -23.60 19.29
N PHE A 228 15.69 -22.38 19.63
CA PHE A 228 16.60 -21.24 19.80
C PHE A 228 16.83 -20.93 21.27
N ARG A 229 17.90 -20.20 21.56
CA ARG A 229 18.16 -19.70 22.91
C ARG A 229 16.95 -18.88 23.39
N LYS A 230 16.53 -19.05 24.64
CA LYS A 230 15.44 -18.26 25.21
C LYS A 230 15.68 -16.76 25.01
N GLY A 231 14.69 -16.10 24.40
CA GLY A 231 14.72 -14.66 24.11
C GLY A 231 15.27 -14.31 22.72
N ASP A 232 15.84 -15.25 21.98
CA ASP A 232 16.36 -15.00 20.62
C ASP A 232 15.24 -15.06 19.57
N VAL A 233 14.32 -14.10 19.69
CA VAL A 233 13.13 -13.98 18.84
C VAL A 233 13.52 -13.54 17.42
N ALA A 234 14.50 -12.66 17.28
CA ALA A 234 14.91 -12.09 16.00
C ALA A 234 15.55 -13.15 15.07
N LEU A 235 16.44 -14.01 15.59
CA LEU A 235 16.99 -15.10 14.79
C LEU A 235 15.92 -16.13 14.43
N ARG A 236 15.08 -16.50 15.42
CA ARG A 236 13.97 -17.42 15.21
C ARG A 236 13.04 -16.94 14.10
N ASP A 237 12.61 -15.67 14.16
CA ASP A 237 11.70 -15.10 13.17
C ASP A 237 12.33 -15.01 11.77
N ALA A 238 13.62 -14.70 11.67
CA ALA A 238 14.32 -14.69 10.39
C ALA A 238 14.41 -16.09 9.75
N VAL A 239 14.72 -17.12 10.56
CA VAL A 239 14.73 -18.53 10.11
C VAL A 239 13.33 -18.98 9.72
N GLU A 240 12.33 -18.76 10.58
CA GLU A 240 10.94 -19.17 10.33
C GLU A 240 10.36 -18.49 9.09
N LYS A 241 10.59 -17.17 8.93
CA LYS A 241 10.19 -16.42 7.73
C LYS A 241 10.74 -17.04 6.45
N THR A 242 11.99 -17.48 6.47
CA THR A 242 12.62 -18.11 5.30
C THR A 242 12.03 -19.48 5.03
N LEU A 243 11.78 -20.26 6.09
CA LEU A 243 11.15 -21.57 5.98
C LEU A 243 9.70 -21.47 5.45
N LEU A 244 8.93 -20.47 5.90
CA LEU A 244 7.59 -20.15 5.37
C LEU A 244 7.66 -19.91 3.85
N LYS A 245 8.61 -19.11 3.37
CA LYS A 245 8.81 -18.86 1.93
C LYS A 245 9.19 -20.12 1.17
N MET A 246 10.05 -20.97 1.73
CA MET A 246 10.41 -22.25 1.13
C MET A 246 9.22 -23.23 1.05
N VAL A 247 8.26 -23.16 1.98
CA VAL A 247 7.02 -23.93 1.89
C VAL A 247 6.15 -23.40 0.74
N ILE A 248 6.02 -22.08 0.63
CA ILE A 248 5.17 -21.43 -0.38
C ILE A 248 5.69 -21.68 -1.81
N ASP A 249 6.99 -21.58 -2.05
CA ASP A 249 7.57 -21.81 -3.38
C ASP A 249 7.84 -23.30 -3.69
N GLY A 250 7.57 -24.19 -2.72
CA GLY A 250 7.68 -25.63 -2.87
C GLY A 250 9.08 -26.20 -2.64
N SER A 251 10.12 -25.38 -2.44
CA SER A 251 11.49 -25.87 -2.26
C SER A 251 11.66 -26.69 -0.97
N ALA A 252 10.90 -26.36 0.08
CA ALA A 252 10.88 -27.15 1.31
C ALA A 252 10.33 -28.57 1.06
N GLY A 253 9.30 -28.66 0.20
CA GLY A 253 8.73 -29.93 -0.26
C GLY A 253 9.70 -30.72 -1.14
N ASP A 254 10.51 -30.05 -1.97
CA ASP A 254 11.59 -30.70 -2.73
C ASP A 254 12.66 -31.29 -1.82
N VAL A 255 13.01 -30.60 -0.73
CA VAL A 255 13.90 -31.15 0.31
C VAL A 255 13.24 -32.35 0.98
N SER A 256 11.97 -32.25 1.38
CA SER A 256 11.21 -33.35 1.98
C SER A 256 11.20 -34.61 1.11
N ALA A 257 10.88 -34.47 -0.18
CA ALA A 257 10.78 -35.58 -1.12
C ALA A 257 12.08 -36.40 -1.24
N LYS A 258 13.26 -35.76 -1.08
CA LYS A 258 14.57 -36.45 -1.12
C LYS A 258 14.75 -37.46 0.01
N TYR A 259 14.15 -37.22 1.17
CA TYR A 259 14.39 -38.00 2.38
C TYR A 259 13.22 -38.93 2.74
N PHE A 260 12.01 -38.64 2.28
CA PHE A 260 10.80 -39.35 2.67
C PHE A 260 10.07 -40.01 1.48
N GLU A 261 10.82 -40.72 0.61
CA GLU A 261 10.23 -41.54 -0.47
C GLU A 261 9.32 -40.75 -1.43
N GLY A 262 9.67 -39.49 -1.71
CA GLY A 262 8.86 -38.60 -2.54
C GLY A 262 7.76 -37.82 -1.80
N ASP A 263 7.57 -38.07 -0.50
CA ASP A 263 6.62 -37.32 0.33
C ASP A 263 7.08 -35.86 0.49
N ARG A 264 6.35 -34.95 -0.16
CA ARG A 264 6.57 -33.50 -0.11
C ARG A 264 5.91 -32.84 1.11
N GLU A 265 4.96 -33.51 1.75
CA GLU A 265 4.12 -32.96 2.81
C GLU A 265 4.64 -33.26 4.22
N LYS A 266 5.74 -34.04 4.33
CA LYS A 266 6.37 -34.28 5.63
C LYS A 266 6.79 -32.98 6.32
N ILE A 267 7.15 -31.96 5.55
CA ILE A 267 7.25 -30.58 6.04
C ILE A 267 5.85 -29.98 6.21
N ALA A 268 5.43 -29.87 7.46
CA ALA A 268 4.07 -29.55 7.88
C ALA A 268 4.07 -28.30 8.77
N LEU A 269 4.58 -27.18 8.24
CA LEU A 269 4.83 -25.95 9.02
C LEU A 269 3.54 -25.40 9.65
N GLY A 270 3.57 -25.19 10.96
CA GLY A 270 2.44 -24.72 11.77
C GLY A 270 1.38 -25.78 12.07
N LYS A 271 1.48 -27.00 11.52
CA LYS A 271 0.50 -28.07 11.80
C LYS A 271 0.79 -28.71 13.15
N LEU A 272 -0.25 -28.81 13.98
CA LEU A 272 -0.18 -29.48 15.27
C LEU A 272 -0.60 -30.94 15.15
N SER A 273 0.14 -31.79 15.85
CA SER A 273 -0.23 -33.19 16.04
C SER A 273 -1.35 -33.32 17.08
N PRO A 274 -2.09 -34.44 17.14
CA PRO A 274 -3.10 -34.70 18.18
C PRO A 274 -2.57 -34.53 19.62
N ASP A 275 -1.33 -34.94 19.87
CA ASP A 275 -0.67 -34.78 21.17
C ASP A 275 0.16 -33.48 21.27
N GLY A 276 0.09 -32.66 20.22
CA GLY A 276 0.85 -31.43 19.98
C GLY A 276 0.51 -30.30 20.92
N PHE A 277 1.48 -29.40 21.09
CA PHE A 277 1.28 -28.16 21.85
C PHE A 277 1.34 -26.95 20.93
N ALA A 278 0.30 -26.12 20.97
CA ALA A 278 0.29 -24.84 20.27
C ALA A 278 1.20 -23.83 21.00
N ILE A 279 2.28 -23.41 20.35
CA ILE A 279 3.11 -22.32 20.86
C ILE A 279 2.27 -21.04 20.79
N GLN A 280 1.81 -20.54 21.95
CA GLN A 280 1.15 -19.24 22.01
C GLN A 280 2.22 -18.15 22.04
N GLU A 281 2.45 -17.49 20.91
CA GLU A 281 3.17 -16.21 20.90
C GLU A 281 2.36 -15.18 21.68
N LYS A 282 2.91 -14.72 22.82
CA LYS A 282 2.38 -13.55 23.50
C LYS A 282 2.74 -12.30 22.70
N ASN A 283 1.87 -11.92 21.76
CA ASN A 283 1.95 -10.60 21.16
C ASN A 283 1.44 -9.56 22.17
N PRO A 284 2.16 -8.44 22.37
CA PRO A 284 1.66 -7.36 23.20
C PRO A 284 0.34 -6.84 22.62
N GLU A 285 -0.62 -6.51 23.48
CA GLU A 285 -1.82 -5.81 23.06
C GLU A 285 -1.43 -4.54 22.31
N ARG A 286 -1.92 -4.40 21.09
CA ARG A 286 -1.59 -3.30 20.20
C ARG A 286 -2.84 -2.82 19.47
N THR A 287 -2.91 -1.52 19.27
CA THR A 287 -3.79 -0.94 18.24
C THR A 287 -3.03 -0.93 16.92
N PHE A 288 -3.62 -1.53 15.88
CA PHE A 288 -3.06 -1.59 14.53
C PHE A 288 -3.93 -0.74 13.60
N THR A 289 -3.40 0.40 13.18
CA THR A 289 -4.11 1.41 12.38
C THR A 289 -3.68 1.33 10.93
N VAL A 290 -4.58 0.85 10.07
CA VAL A 290 -4.31 0.68 8.63
C VAL A 290 -4.88 1.87 7.86
N GLY A 291 -4.02 2.59 7.16
CA GLY A 291 -4.40 3.66 6.23
C GLY A 291 -4.74 3.12 4.84
N PHE A 292 -5.87 3.54 4.28
CA PHE A 292 -6.34 3.11 2.96
C PHE A 292 -7.21 4.18 2.26
N ASP A 293 -7.33 4.12 0.93
CA ASP A 293 -8.32 4.90 0.18
C ASP A 293 -9.68 4.16 0.21
N ALA A 294 -10.72 4.85 0.66
CA ALA A 294 -12.08 4.29 0.75
C ALA A 294 -12.87 4.33 -0.58
N ASN A 295 -12.23 4.70 -1.69
CA ASN A 295 -12.82 4.74 -3.02
C ASN A 295 -12.12 3.81 -4.02
N PHE A 296 -11.31 2.87 -3.55
CA PHE A 296 -10.45 2.01 -4.35
C PHE A 296 -10.93 0.55 -4.39
N LYS A 297 -12.12 0.33 -4.96
CA LYS A 297 -12.72 -1.01 -5.12
C LYS A 297 -11.95 -1.82 -6.18
N PRO A 298 -11.57 -3.09 -5.92
CA PRO A 298 -12.01 -3.97 -4.82
C PRO A 298 -11.10 -4.01 -3.57
N TYR A 299 -10.03 -3.21 -3.51
CA TYR A 299 -9.00 -3.26 -2.47
C TYR A 299 -9.43 -2.64 -1.14
N GLY A 300 -10.01 -1.44 -1.17
CA GLY A 300 -10.56 -0.74 -0.01
C GLY A 300 -11.67 0.21 -0.45
N TYR A 301 -12.85 0.07 0.15
CA TYR A 301 -14.01 0.87 -0.22
C TYR A 301 -15.04 0.94 0.90
N PHE A 302 -15.90 1.95 0.89
CA PHE A 302 -17.04 2.05 1.82
C PHE A 302 -18.33 1.59 1.12
N GLU A 303 -19.03 0.61 1.70
CA GLU A 303 -20.29 0.09 1.15
C GLU A 303 -21.20 -0.43 2.27
N ASN A 304 -22.47 -0.04 2.25
CA ASN A 304 -23.48 -0.43 3.24
C ASN A 304 -23.11 -0.09 4.70
N GLY A 305 -22.51 1.08 4.92
CA GLY A 305 -22.16 1.56 6.27
C GLY A 305 -20.84 1.01 6.83
N GLU A 306 -20.11 0.18 6.07
CA GLU A 306 -18.88 -0.45 6.51
C GLU A 306 -17.74 -0.29 5.49
N TYR A 307 -16.50 -0.20 5.98
CA TYR A 307 -15.32 -0.33 5.12
C TYR A 307 -15.12 -1.79 4.74
N LYS A 308 -14.97 -2.11 3.46
CA LYS A 308 -14.78 -3.46 2.91
C LYS A 308 -13.67 -3.44 1.87
N GLY A 309 -13.15 -4.60 1.52
CA GLY A 309 -12.18 -4.72 0.45
C GLY A 309 -11.15 -5.79 0.73
N PHE A 310 -10.51 -6.25 -0.34
CA PHE A 310 -9.52 -7.32 -0.30
C PHE A 310 -8.41 -7.03 0.72
N ASP A 311 -7.83 -5.83 0.71
CA ASP A 311 -6.75 -5.48 1.65
C ASP A 311 -7.25 -5.33 3.08
N LEU A 312 -8.49 -4.84 3.26
CA LEU A 312 -9.07 -4.65 4.58
C LEU A 312 -9.44 -5.99 5.22
N ASP A 313 -9.87 -6.98 4.43
CA ASP A 313 -10.12 -8.34 4.89
C ASP A 313 -8.82 -9.08 5.24
N LEU A 314 -7.74 -8.87 4.47
CA LEU A 314 -6.42 -9.34 4.86
C LEU A 314 -5.94 -8.70 6.17
N ALA A 315 -6.08 -7.38 6.31
CA ALA A 315 -5.72 -6.66 7.53
C ALA A 315 -6.52 -7.10 8.76
N ARG A 316 -7.81 -7.40 8.59
CA ARG A 316 -8.66 -7.99 9.64
C ARG A 316 -8.15 -9.34 10.11
N GLU A 317 -7.84 -10.23 9.17
CA GLU A 317 -7.37 -11.56 9.53
C GLU A 317 -5.98 -11.50 10.18
N VAL A 318 -5.10 -10.61 9.71
CA VAL A 318 -3.82 -10.33 10.36
C VAL A 318 -4.03 -9.83 11.80
N ALA A 319 -4.88 -8.83 12.00
CA ALA A 319 -5.14 -8.29 13.34
C ALA A 319 -5.76 -9.34 14.28
N ARG A 320 -6.71 -10.14 13.78
CA ARG A 320 -7.36 -11.23 14.52
C ARG A 320 -6.34 -12.27 14.98
N ARG A 321 -5.44 -12.72 14.09
CA ARG A 321 -4.41 -13.73 14.40
C ARG A 321 -3.36 -13.22 15.39
N ASN A 322 -3.08 -11.92 15.38
CA ASN A 322 -2.12 -11.31 16.30
C ASN A 322 -2.75 -10.81 17.61
N ASN A 323 -4.07 -10.98 17.79
CA ASN A 323 -4.82 -10.39 18.91
C ASN A 323 -4.64 -8.86 19.02
N TRP A 324 -4.66 -8.18 17.87
CA TRP A 324 -4.55 -6.72 17.77
C TRP A 324 -5.92 -6.07 17.57
N LYS A 325 -6.08 -4.88 18.14
CA LYS A 325 -7.25 -4.03 17.87
C LYS A 325 -7.04 -3.32 16.54
N LEU A 326 -7.75 -3.75 15.50
CA LEU A 326 -7.71 -3.10 14.20
C LEU A 326 -8.46 -1.77 14.21
N ILE A 327 -7.84 -0.73 13.64
CA ILE A 327 -8.48 0.52 13.25
C ILE A 327 -8.28 0.68 11.74
N LEU A 328 -9.38 0.73 10.99
CA LEU A 328 -9.36 1.07 9.58
C LEU A 328 -9.53 2.58 9.46
N LYS A 329 -8.50 3.27 8.97
CA LYS A 329 -8.50 4.72 8.79
C LYS A 329 -8.52 5.09 7.30
N PRO A 330 -9.63 5.63 6.77
CA PRO A 330 -9.62 6.19 5.43
C PRO A 330 -8.69 7.42 5.41
N ILE A 331 -7.86 7.54 4.36
CA ILE A 331 -6.92 8.66 4.19
C ILE A 331 -7.11 9.30 2.81
N ASP A 332 -6.84 10.61 2.71
CA ASP A 332 -6.59 11.21 1.39
C ASP A 332 -5.27 10.61 0.88
N TRP A 333 -5.30 9.97 -0.29
CA TRP A 333 -4.12 9.34 -0.87
C TRP A 333 -2.94 10.31 -1.03
N ASN A 334 -3.20 11.61 -1.19
CA ASN A 334 -2.17 12.64 -1.28
C ASN A 334 -1.53 12.96 0.09
N ALA A 335 -2.20 12.64 1.20
CA ALA A 335 -1.74 12.88 2.56
C ALA A 335 -1.07 11.64 3.20
N LYS A 336 -1.08 10.48 2.53
CA LYS A 336 -0.62 9.18 3.06
C LYS A 336 0.76 9.23 3.74
N ASP A 337 1.70 9.97 3.17
CA ASP A 337 3.06 10.08 3.70
C ASP A 337 3.11 10.87 5.00
N SER A 338 2.34 11.94 5.09
CA SER A 338 2.26 12.76 6.30
C SER A 338 1.57 11.98 7.42
N GLU A 339 0.51 11.24 7.10
CA GLU A 339 -0.19 10.40 8.07
C GLU A 339 0.68 9.26 8.62
N LEU A 340 1.42 8.57 7.74
CA LEU A 340 2.33 7.50 8.15
C LEU A 340 3.48 8.02 9.02
N ASN A 341 4.09 9.14 8.61
CA ASN A 341 5.23 9.73 9.30
C ASN A 341 4.84 10.38 10.64
N SER A 342 3.62 10.91 10.75
CA SER A 342 3.10 11.46 12.02
C SER A 342 2.62 10.38 13.00
N GLY A 343 2.47 9.12 12.56
CA GLY A 343 1.93 8.03 13.38
C GLY A 343 0.42 8.04 13.52
N MET A 344 -0.25 8.78 12.64
CA MET A 344 -1.69 8.71 12.48
C MET A 344 -2.17 7.37 11.89
N ILE A 345 -1.30 6.67 11.16
CA ILE A 345 -1.45 5.29 10.69
C ILE A 345 -0.15 4.53 10.94
N ASP A 346 -0.25 3.21 11.12
CA ASP A 346 0.89 2.29 11.30
C ASP A 346 1.44 1.81 9.94
N CYS A 347 0.57 1.62 8.95
CA CYS A 347 0.94 1.24 7.59
C CYS A 347 -0.06 1.75 6.56
N ILE A 348 0.37 1.77 5.30
CA ILE A 348 -0.47 1.99 4.12
C ILE A 348 -0.71 0.62 3.47
N TRP A 349 -1.98 0.20 3.38
CA TRP A 349 -2.36 -1.09 2.80
C TRP A 349 -3.62 -0.95 1.96
N ASN A 350 -3.43 -0.65 0.67
CA ASN A 350 -4.52 -0.42 -0.26
C ASN A 350 -4.05 -0.50 -1.73
N GLY A 351 -3.61 -1.68 -2.17
CA GLY A 351 -2.98 -1.92 -3.48
C GLY A 351 -1.80 -0.98 -3.72
N PHE A 352 -0.93 -0.85 -2.72
CA PHE A 352 0.07 0.21 -2.73
C PHE A 352 1.33 -0.20 -3.50
N THR A 353 1.59 0.45 -4.64
CA THR A 353 2.71 0.07 -5.51
C THR A 353 4.09 0.33 -4.91
N ILE A 354 4.94 -0.70 -4.96
CA ILE A 354 6.37 -0.67 -4.58
C ILE A 354 7.22 0.01 -5.68
N ASN A 355 6.93 -0.25 -6.95
CA ASN A 355 7.73 0.21 -8.09
C ASN A 355 7.92 1.74 -8.10
N GLY A 356 9.18 2.18 -8.15
CA GLY A 356 9.55 3.61 -8.10
C GLY A 356 9.45 4.24 -6.70
N ARG A 357 9.21 3.43 -5.66
CA ARG A 357 9.11 3.83 -4.25
C ARG A 357 9.92 2.92 -3.33
N GLU A 358 10.80 2.09 -3.86
CA GLU A 358 11.52 1.01 -3.16
C GLU A 358 12.25 1.52 -1.91
N ASN A 359 12.82 2.73 -2.00
CA ASN A 359 13.60 3.36 -0.92
C ASN A 359 12.81 4.33 -0.03
N SER A 360 11.51 4.49 -0.29
CA SER A 360 10.65 5.49 0.37
C SER A 360 10.00 4.97 1.65
N TYR A 361 9.79 3.65 1.76
CA TYR A 361 9.13 2.98 2.87
C TYR A 361 9.93 1.77 3.34
N THR A 362 9.59 1.25 4.51
CA THR A 362 9.92 -0.14 4.83
C THR A 362 8.81 -0.99 4.26
N TRP A 363 9.12 -1.78 3.23
CA TRP A 363 8.13 -2.56 2.49
C TRP A 363 7.99 -3.98 3.04
N SER A 364 6.76 -4.50 3.00
CA SER A 364 6.58 -5.96 2.93
C SER A 364 7.11 -6.50 1.61
N ASP A 365 7.32 -7.81 1.54
CA ASP A 365 7.35 -8.51 0.25
C ASP A 365 6.07 -8.18 -0.56
N PRO A 366 6.16 -8.16 -1.91
CA PRO A 366 4.99 -8.00 -2.77
C PRO A 366 3.93 -9.06 -2.47
N TYR A 367 2.69 -8.63 -2.19
CA TYR A 367 1.59 -9.55 -1.91
C TYR A 367 0.65 -9.74 -3.10
N VAL A 368 0.63 -8.79 -4.05
CA VAL A 368 -0.10 -8.90 -5.33
C VAL A 368 0.81 -8.44 -6.45
N VAL A 369 0.79 -9.16 -7.58
CA VAL A 369 1.30 -8.66 -8.87
C VAL A 369 0.12 -8.13 -9.64
N ASN A 370 0.07 -6.81 -9.80
CA ASN A 370 -0.97 -6.11 -10.52
C ASN A 370 -0.56 -5.88 -11.99
N GLU A 371 -1.56 -5.78 -12.84
CA GLU A 371 -1.41 -5.45 -14.26
C GLU A 371 -2.10 -4.13 -14.53
N GLN A 372 -1.43 -3.25 -15.26
CA GLN A 372 -1.99 -2.00 -15.75
C GLN A 372 -2.58 -2.26 -17.13
N VAL A 373 -3.88 -2.00 -17.29
CA VAL A 373 -4.66 -2.30 -18.49
C VAL A 373 -5.38 -1.06 -19.00
N VAL A 374 -5.98 -1.20 -20.18
CA VAL A 374 -6.77 -0.13 -20.80
C VAL A 374 -8.24 -0.51 -20.84
N LEU A 375 -9.07 0.33 -20.24
CA LEU A 375 -10.54 0.25 -20.27
C LEU A 375 -11.11 1.21 -21.31
N VAL A 376 -12.04 0.71 -22.11
CA VAL A 376 -12.77 1.48 -23.13
C VAL A 376 -14.27 1.22 -23.02
N MET A 377 -15.10 2.08 -23.60
CA MET A 377 -16.54 1.81 -23.79
C MET A 377 -16.72 0.51 -24.60
N LYS A 378 -17.76 -0.27 -24.28
CA LYS A 378 -18.02 -1.58 -24.92
C LYS A 378 -18.04 -1.48 -26.45
N ASP A 379 -18.70 -0.45 -26.97
CA ASP A 379 -18.86 -0.20 -28.41
C ASP A 379 -17.75 0.69 -29.01
N SER A 380 -16.66 0.94 -28.27
CA SER A 380 -15.53 1.74 -28.75
C SER A 380 -14.85 1.07 -29.94
N PRO A 381 -14.43 1.84 -30.98
CA PRO A 381 -13.65 1.31 -32.10
C PRO A 381 -12.19 0.96 -31.72
N VAL A 382 -11.72 1.35 -30.52
CA VAL A 382 -10.34 1.10 -30.06
C VAL A 382 -10.20 -0.35 -29.61
N SER A 383 -9.57 -1.22 -30.39
CA SER A 383 -9.43 -2.65 -30.07
C SER A 383 -8.02 -3.08 -29.65
N SER A 384 -7.01 -2.21 -29.77
CA SER A 384 -5.60 -2.49 -29.44
C SER A 384 -4.90 -1.25 -28.90
N LEU A 385 -3.74 -1.40 -28.25
CA LEU A 385 -2.97 -0.24 -27.77
C LEU A 385 -2.53 0.67 -28.92
N LYS A 386 -2.28 0.11 -30.11
CA LYS A 386 -1.94 0.88 -31.33
C LYS A 386 -3.10 1.78 -31.78
N ASN A 387 -4.35 1.37 -31.55
CA ASN A 387 -5.52 2.18 -31.90
C ASN A 387 -5.74 3.38 -30.95
N LEU A 388 -4.93 3.54 -29.91
CA LEU A 388 -4.92 4.73 -29.07
C LEU A 388 -4.24 5.94 -29.74
N SER A 389 -3.71 5.78 -30.95
CA SER A 389 -3.18 6.88 -31.75
C SER A 389 -4.27 7.95 -31.99
N GLY A 390 -3.99 9.20 -31.60
CA GLY A 390 -4.94 10.30 -31.68
C GLY A 390 -6.08 10.26 -30.64
N CYS A 391 -6.08 9.29 -29.73
CA CYS A 391 -7.05 9.20 -28.64
C CYS A 391 -6.61 10.03 -27.42
N LYS A 392 -7.58 10.50 -26.64
CA LYS A 392 -7.35 11.01 -25.29
C LYS A 392 -7.41 9.85 -24.30
N VAL A 393 -6.37 9.69 -23.48
CA VAL A 393 -6.26 8.58 -22.51
C VAL A 393 -6.18 9.16 -21.12
N ALA A 394 -7.10 8.80 -20.22
CA ALA A 394 -7.04 9.21 -18.83
C ALA A 394 -6.16 8.27 -18.00
N VAL A 395 -5.43 8.82 -17.02
CA VAL A 395 -4.61 8.07 -16.07
C VAL A 395 -4.63 8.76 -14.70
N GLN A 396 -4.64 7.99 -13.62
CA GLN A 396 -4.55 8.56 -12.28
C GLN A 396 -3.16 9.18 -12.05
N THR A 397 -3.14 10.31 -11.35
CA THR A 397 -1.92 11.01 -10.96
C THR A 397 -1.08 10.23 -9.95
N ASP A 398 0.24 10.43 -9.99
CA ASP A 398 1.24 9.78 -9.12
C ASP A 398 1.27 8.24 -9.21
N THR A 399 0.89 7.70 -10.37
CA THR A 399 0.96 6.27 -10.66
C THR A 399 2.18 5.92 -11.51
N PRO A 400 2.74 4.70 -11.38
CA PRO A 400 3.79 4.22 -12.28
C PRO A 400 3.36 4.25 -13.76
N VAL A 401 2.09 3.91 -14.02
CA VAL A 401 1.54 3.99 -15.38
C VAL A 401 1.55 5.41 -15.95
N GLN A 402 1.26 6.44 -15.15
CA GLN A 402 1.44 7.83 -15.57
C GLN A 402 2.92 8.10 -15.93
N LYS A 403 3.85 7.78 -15.02
CA LYS A 403 5.29 8.06 -15.23
C LYS A 403 5.84 7.41 -16.49
N THR A 404 5.41 6.19 -16.75
CA THR A 404 5.88 5.41 -17.90
C THR A 404 5.24 5.82 -19.22
N LEU A 405 4.03 6.38 -19.21
CA LEU A 405 3.33 6.91 -20.40
C LEU A 405 3.65 8.39 -20.69
N CYS A 406 4.32 9.11 -19.79
CA CYS A 406 4.75 10.49 -20.00
C CYS A 406 6.08 10.59 -20.77
N GLU A 407 6.43 11.80 -21.23
CA GLU A 407 7.70 12.08 -21.92
C GLU A 407 8.91 11.67 -21.06
N GLY A 408 9.80 10.86 -21.64
CA GLY A 408 10.95 10.26 -20.94
C GLY A 408 10.64 8.99 -20.13
N GLY A 409 9.39 8.52 -20.14
CA GLY A 409 8.99 7.26 -19.51
C GLY A 409 9.30 6.01 -20.35
N LYS A 410 9.38 4.84 -19.70
CA LYS A 410 9.73 3.55 -20.33
C LYS A 410 8.81 3.12 -21.49
N HIS A 411 7.54 3.55 -21.51
CA HIS A 411 6.59 3.31 -22.60
C HIS A 411 6.12 4.64 -23.20
N TRP A 412 6.99 5.65 -23.24
CA TRP A 412 6.72 6.91 -23.94
C TRP A 412 6.41 6.67 -25.42
N ASP A 413 6.93 5.60 -26.02
CA ASP A 413 6.57 5.20 -27.38
C ASP A 413 5.08 4.93 -27.59
N LEU A 414 4.38 4.49 -26.55
CA LEU A 414 2.93 4.36 -26.54
C LEU A 414 2.28 5.72 -26.20
N GLY A 415 2.78 6.40 -25.16
CA GLY A 415 2.28 7.70 -24.71
C GLY A 415 2.26 8.78 -25.79
N LYS A 416 3.29 8.83 -26.64
CA LYS A 416 3.43 9.79 -27.74
C LYS A 416 2.41 9.60 -28.86
N LEU A 417 1.74 8.44 -28.92
CA LEU A 417 0.67 8.20 -29.89
C LEU A 417 -0.62 8.93 -29.48
N PHE A 418 -0.80 9.19 -28.18
CA PHE A 418 -2.04 9.78 -27.68
C PHE A 418 -2.17 11.24 -28.16
N LYS A 419 -3.40 11.67 -28.43
CA LYS A 419 -3.69 13.10 -28.62
C LYS A 419 -3.42 13.89 -27.36
N SER A 420 -3.76 13.32 -26.20
CA SER A 420 -3.35 13.83 -24.90
C SER A 420 -3.45 12.74 -23.82
N LEU A 421 -2.53 12.78 -22.86
CA LEU A 421 -2.62 12.01 -21.61
C LEU A 421 -3.30 12.90 -20.56
N VAL A 422 -4.51 12.55 -20.16
CA VAL A 422 -5.34 13.31 -19.22
C VAL A 422 -5.08 12.79 -17.81
N VAL A 423 -4.43 13.59 -16.98
CA VAL A 423 -4.09 13.22 -15.61
C VAL A 423 -5.23 13.61 -14.68
N VAL A 424 -5.80 12.63 -13.97
CA VAL A 424 -6.93 12.81 -13.05
C VAL A 424 -6.58 12.43 -11.61
N PRO A 425 -7.27 12.95 -10.59
CA PRO A 425 -6.94 12.66 -9.19
C PRO A 425 -7.24 11.22 -8.76
N ASP A 426 -8.25 10.59 -9.36
CA ASP A 426 -8.72 9.25 -8.99
C ASP A 426 -9.34 8.49 -10.18
N TYR A 427 -9.43 7.16 -10.06
CA TYR A 427 -9.98 6.30 -11.10
C TYR A 427 -11.48 6.51 -11.37
N ASN A 428 -12.28 6.97 -10.39
CA ASN A 428 -13.70 7.24 -10.63
C ASN A 428 -13.87 8.46 -11.52
N SER A 429 -13.10 9.53 -11.28
CA SER A 429 -13.00 10.68 -12.18
C SER A 429 -12.59 10.25 -13.61
N ALA A 430 -11.60 9.36 -13.73
CA ALA A 430 -11.17 8.81 -15.03
C ALA A 430 -12.32 8.10 -15.78
N VAL A 431 -13.03 7.22 -15.07
CA VAL A 431 -14.13 6.43 -15.64
C VAL A 431 -15.34 7.31 -15.96
N MET A 432 -15.64 8.33 -15.15
CA MET A 432 -16.68 9.31 -15.48
C MET A 432 -16.36 10.08 -16.77
N MET A 433 -15.09 10.46 -16.97
CA MET A 433 -14.66 11.10 -18.22
C MET A 433 -14.77 10.16 -19.43
N LEU A 434 -14.57 8.85 -19.24
CA LEU A 434 -14.76 7.85 -20.28
C LEU A 434 -16.24 7.70 -20.65
N GLU A 435 -17.11 7.57 -19.64
CA GLU A 435 -18.57 7.48 -19.84
C GLU A 435 -19.15 8.72 -20.55
N SER A 436 -18.60 9.90 -20.23
CA SER A 436 -19.03 11.17 -20.81
C SER A 436 -18.49 11.43 -22.22
N GLY A 437 -17.64 10.54 -22.75
CA GLY A 437 -16.94 10.71 -24.03
C GLY A 437 -15.80 11.73 -24.01
N ALA A 438 -15.42 12.26 -22.84
CA ALA A 438 -14.35 13.26 -22.75
C ALA A 438 -12.96 12.66 -22.96
N VAL A 439 -12.80 11.37 -22.66
CA VAL A 439 -11.64 10.57 -23.04
C VAL A 439 -12.09 9.31 -23.79
N ASN A 440 -11.20 8.74 -24.59
CA ASN A 440 -11.48 7.54 -25.38
C ASN A 440 -11.13 6.25 -24.62
N ALA A 441 -10.22 6.34 -23.66
CA ALA A 441 -9.72 5.21 -22.89
C ALA A 441 -9.22 5.64 -21.50
N VAL A 442 -9.14 4.69 -20.58
CA VAL A 442 -8.58 4.88 -19.23
C VAL A 442 -7.50 3.83 -18.99
N ALA A 443 -6.31 4.25 -18.56
CA ALA A 443 -5.27 3.36 -18.06
C ALA A 443 -5.41 3.19 -16.54
N LEU A 444 -5.60 1.96 -16.07
CA LEU A 444 -5.87 1.63 -14.67
C LEU A 444 -5.55 0.18 -14.31
N ASP A 445 -5.60 -0.11 -13.01
CA ASP A 445 -5.36 -1.44 -12.44
C ASP A 445 -6.39 -2.46 -12.90
N ILE A 446 -5.93 -3.67 -13.25
CA ILE A 446 -6.79 -4.78 -13.68
C ILE A 446 -7.90 -5.10 -12.67
N GLY A 447 -7.61 -5.01 -11.37
CA GLY A 447 -8.61 -5.23 -10.32
C GLY A 447 -9.76 -4.21 -10.37
N VAL A 448 -9.42 -2.93 -10.53
CA VAL A 448 -10.41 -1.84 -10.67
C VAL A 448 -11.15 -1.98 -12.00
N ALA A 449 -10.43 -2.28 -13.08
CA ALA A 449 -11.00 -2.47 -14.41
C ALA A 449 -12.05 -3.58 -14.43
N LYS A 450 -11.74 -4.76 -13.85
CA LYS A 450 -12.69 -5.88 -13.71
C LYS A 450 -13.93 -5.53 -12.90
N GLU A 451 -13.79 -4.74 -11.84
CA GLU A 451 -14.95 -4.24 -11.10
C GLU A 451 -15.86 -3.37 -12.00
N LYS A 452 -15.29 -2.50 -12.84
CA LYS A 452 -16.08 -1.68 -13.78
C LYS A 452 -16.78 -2.51 -14.85
N LEU A 453 -16.20 -3.62 -15.29
CA LEU A 453 -16.82 -4.53 -16.28
C LEU A 453 -18.17 -5.08 -15.81
N LYS A 454 -18.40 -5.20 -14.50
CA LYS A 454 -19.69 -5.68 -13.94
C LYS A 454 -20.89 -4.83 -14.34
N SER A 455 -20.67 -3.57 -14.71
CA SER A 455 -21.73 -2.69 -15.23
C SER A 455 -22.22 -3.06 -16.63
N GLY A 456 -21.45 -3.86 -17.38
CA GLY A 456 -21.74 -4.21 -18.77
C GLY A 456 -21.48 -3.09 -19.80
N LYS A 457 -21.05 -1.89 -19.37
CA LYS A 457 -20.83 -0.72 -20.24
C LYS A 457 -19.45 -0.67 -20.89
N PHE A 458 -18.50 -1.44 -20.37
CA PHE A 458 -17.08 -1.33 -20.72
C PHE A 458 -16.52 -2.66 -21.22
N ARG A 459 -15.35 -2.59 -21.87
CA ARG A 459 -14.49 -3.74 -22.16
C ARG A 459 -13.02 -3.38 -21.95
N LEU A 460 -12.18 -4.38 -21.76
CA LEU A 460 -10.73 -4.23 -21.71
C LEU A 460 -10.11 -4.44 -23.09
N LEU A 461 -8.94 -3.86 -23.29
CA LEU A 461 -8.03 -4.29 -24.35
C LEU A 461 -7.28 -5.54 -23.85
N ASP A 462 -6.95 -6.45 -24.77
CA ASP A 462 -6.28 -7.72 -24.43
C ASP A 462 -4.80 -7.51 -24.03
N GLU A 463 -4.22 -6.39 -24.45
CA GLU A 463 -2.83 -6.02 -24.18
C GLU A 463 -2.67 -5.35 -22.80
N ILE A 464 -1.66 -5.76 -22.05
CA ILE A 464 -1.23 -5.10 -20.81
C ILE A 464 -0.24 -3.98 -21.12
N ILE A 465 -0.30 -2.88 -20.38
CA ILE A 465 0.68 -1.78 -20.47
C ILE A 465 1.95 -2.17 -19.72
N MET A 466 1.80 -2.64 -18.48
CA MET A 466 2.89 -3.03 -17.59
C MET A 466 2.38 -3.89 -16.44
N THR A 467 3.32 -4.46 -15.68
CA THR A 467 3.06 -5.08 -14.39
C THR A 467 3.66 -4.22 -13.27
N GLU A 468 3.07 -4.31 -12.08
CA GLU A 468 3.58 -3.67 -10.87
C GLU A 468 3.33 -4.54 -9.64
N ASN A 469 4.09 -4.29 -8.59
CA ASN A 469 4.05 -5.03 -7.35
C ASN A 469 3.38 -4.21 -6.26
N TYR A 470 2.31 -4.75 -5.68
CA TYR A 470 1.70 -4.16 -4.49
C TYR A 470 2.35 -4.71 -3.23
N GLY A 471 2.69 -3.80 -2.32
CA GLY A 471 3.25 -4.09 -1.01
C GLY A 471 2.50 -3.34 0.08
N ILE A 472 2.83 -3.65 1.32
CA ILE A 472 2.38 -2.89 2.50
C ILE A 472 3.48 -1.91 2.85
N GLY A 473 3.15 -0.62 2.84
CA GLY A 473 4.10 0.46 3.11
C GLY A 473 4.13 0.80 4.59
N PHE A 474 5.20 0.47 5.29
CA PHE A 474 5.44 0.86 6.68
C PHE A 474 6.33 2.10 6.76
N ARG A 475 6.30 2.78 7.91
CA ARG A 475 7.23 3.88 8.16
C ARG A 475 8.66 3.39 7.99
N LYS A 476 9.49 4.18 7.30
CA LYS A 476 10.90 3.85 7.07
C LYS A 476 11.61 3.56 8.41
N GLY A 477 12.15 2.36 8.54
CA GLY A 477 12.81 1.84 9.74
C GLY A 477 11.93 0.95 10.64
N ASP A 478 10.62 0.86 10.41
CA ASP A 478 9.72 0.01 11.21
C ASP A 478 9.73 -1.45 10.73
N ILE A 479 10.86 -2.11 10.96
CA ILE A 479 11.12 -3.48 10.52
C ILE A 479 10.30 -4.49 11.34
N ALA A 480 10.15 -4.24 12.64
CA ALA A 480 9.48 -5.16 13.56
C ALA A 480 7.98 -5.32 13.25
N LEU A 481 7.25 -4.21 13.03
CA LEU A 481 5.85 -4.29 12.63
C LEU A 481 5.71 -4.94 11.25
N ARG A 482 6.55 -4.53 10.29
CA ARG A 482 6.56 -5.11 8.94
C ARG A 482 6.70 -6.63 9.01
N ASP A 483 7.69 -7.13 9.74
CA ASP A 483 7.96 -8.57 9.83
C ASP A 483 6.82 -9.33 10.55
N ALA A 484 6.20 -8.75 11.58
CA ALA A 484 5.05 -9.36 12.24
C ALA A 484 3.82 -9.49 11.32
N VAL A 485 3.51 -8.44 10.55
CA VAL A 485 2.42 -8.46 9.56
C VAL A 485 2.73 -9.47 8.45
N GLU A 486 3.93 -9.42 7.87
CA GLU A 486 4.33 -10.30 6.77
C GLU A 486 4.35 -11.77 7.19
N LYS A 487 4.89 -12.09 8.38
CA LYS A 487 4.87 -13.44 8.96
C LYS A 487 3.44 -13.99 9.02
N THR A 488 2.50 -13.17 9.46
CA THR A 488 1.09 -13.57 9.56
C THR A 488 0.46 -13.81 8.20
N LEU A 489 0.75 -12.94 7.22
CA LEU A 489 0.29 -13.14 5.85
C LEU A 489 0.86 -14.40 5.21
N LEU A 490 2.15 -14.70 5.41
CA LEU A 490 2.76 -15.94 4.92
C LEU A 490 2.05 -17.17 5.50
N LYS A 491 1.69 -17.16 6.80
CA LYS A 491 0.90 -18.23 7.43
C LYS A 491 -0.49 -18.35 6.79
N MET A 492 -1.14 -17.23 6.48
CA MET A 492 -2.44 -17.21 5.79
C MET A 492 -2.34 -17.77 4.35
N VAL A 493 -1.21 -17.58 3.67
CA VAL A 493 -0.98 -18.19 2.34
C VAL A 493 -0.88 -19.71 2.46
N ILE A 494 -0.12 -20.20 3.45
CA ILE A 494 0.11 -21.64 3.65
C ILE A 494 -1.18 -22.38 4.03
N ASP A 495 -2.00 -21.81 4.91
CA ASP A 495 -3.27 -22.43 5.31
C ASP A 495 -4.44 -22.18 4.35
N GLY A 496 -4.20 -21.40 3.28
CA GLY A 496 -5.18 -21.13 2.23
C GLY A 496 -6.18 -20.01 2.52
N SER A 497 -6.20 -19.47 3.75
CA SER A 497 -7.14 -18.41 4.15
C SER A 497 -6.91 -17.09 3.39
N ALA A 498 -5.68 -16.78 3.03
CA ALA A 498 -5.38 -15.64 2.15
C ALA A 498 -6.05 -15.83 0.77
N GLY A 499 -6.04 -17.06 0.26
CA GLY A 499 -6.73 -17.43 -0.98
C GLY A 499 -8.25 -17.37 -0.87
N ASP A 500 -8.83 -17.70 0.29
CA ASP A 500 -10.26 -17.53 0.55
C ASP A 500 -10.67 -16.04 0.52
N VAL A 501 -9.85 -15.16 1.09
CA VAL A 501 -10.04 -13.70 0.99
C VAL A 501 -9.94 -13.27 -0.47
N SER A 502 -8.93 -13.74 -1.21
CA SER A 502 -8.77 -13.43 -2.65
C SER A 502 -9.99 -13.83 -3.49
N ALA A 503 -10.50 -15.05 -3.31
CA ALA A 503 -11.63 -15.59 -4.06
C ALA A 503 -12.90 -14.74 -3.91
N LYS A 504 -13.11 -14.12 -2.74
CA LYS A 504 -14.25 -13.23 -2.47
C LYS A 504 -14.26 -11.99 -3.37
N TYR A 505 -13.10 -11.49 -3.78
CA TYR A 505 -12.96 -10.22 -4.50
C TYR A 505 -12.62 -10.37 -5.98
N PHE A 506 -12.04 -11.51 -6.38
CA PHE A 506 -11.52 -11.72 -7.73
C PHE A 506 -12.16 -12.91 -8.45
N GLU A 507 -13.50 -13.02 -8.43
CA GLU A 507 -14.25 -14.02 -9.21
C GLU A 507 -13.84 -15.48 -8.91
N GLY A 508 -13.50 -15.77 -7.66
CA GLY A 508 -13.01 -17.10 -7.26
C GLY A 508 -11.51 -17.33 -7.46
N ASP A 509 -10.77 -16.35 -8.02
CA ASP A 509 -9.31 -16.43 -8.14
C ASP A 509 -8.65 -16.40 -6.76
N ARG A 510 -8.15 -17.56 -6.34
CA ARG A 510 -7.41 -17.75 -5.07
C ARG A 510 -5.93 -17.36 -5.20
N GLU A 511 -5.42 -17.18 -6.41
CA GLU A 511 -4.00 -17.05 -6.69
C GLU A 511 -3.51 -15.61 -6.89
N LYS A 512 -4.40 -14.60 -6.81
CA LYS A 512 -3.99 -13.19 -6.83
C LYS A 512 -2.97 -12.83 -5.76
N ILE A 513 -2.95 -13.56 -4.65
CA ILE A 513 -1.87 -13.42 -3.66
C ILE A 513 -0.60 -14.09 -4.18
N ALA A 514 0.42 -13.26 -4.39
CA ALA A 514 1.73 -13.64 -4.89
C ALA A 514 2.81 -13.68 -3.79
N LEU A 515 2.44 -13.39 -2.53
CA LEU A 515 3.37 -13.30 -1.41
C LEU A 515 4.18 -14.59 -1.23
N GLY A 516 5.51 -14.47 -1.19
CA GLY A 516 6.43 -15.59 -0.96
C GLY A 516 6.68 -16.50 -2.16
N LYS A 517 6.03 -16.28 -3.32
CA LYS A 517 6.33 -17.02 -4.55
C LYS A 517 7.60 -16.47 -5.20
N ILE A 518 8.60 -17.31 -5.45
CA ILE A 518 9.72 -16.95 -6.33
C ILE A 518 9.16 -16.84 -7.75
N ARG A 519 9.19 -15.64 -8.34
CA ARG A 519 9.05 -15.49 -9.79
C ARG A 519 10.29 -14.83 -10.37
N GLN A 520 10.59 -15.29 -11.59
CA GLN A 520 11.75 -14.99 -12.43
C GLN A 520 12.21 -13.55 -12.30
N GLU A 521 13.55 -13.41 -12.24
CA GLU A 521 14.33 -12.21 -12.51
C GLU A 521 13.48 -11.07 -13.06
N TYR A 522 13.06 -10.19 -12.16
CA TYR A 522 12.91 -8.80 -12.53
C TYR A 522 14.26 -8.44 -13.13
N THR A 523 14.29 -8.28 -14.46
CA THR A 523 15.41 -7.63 -15.12
C THR A 523 15.55 -6.29 -14.44
N ASN A 524 16.49 -6.25 -13.48
CA ASN A 524 17.24 -5.08 -13.14
C ASN A 524 18.02 -4.69 -14.40
N GLU A 525 17.32 -4.18 -15.41
CA GLU A 525 17.81 -3.00 -16.11
C GLU A 525 17.37 -1.79 -15.28
N VAL A 526 17.80 -1.77 -14.02
CA VAL A 526 18.27 -0.51 -13.46
C VAL A 526 19.63 -0.33 -14.08
N ASN A 527 19.65 0.24 -15.29
CA ASN A 527 20.78 1.08 -15.61
C ASN A 527 20.76 2.17 -14.53
N GLU A 528 21.71 2.08 -13.61
CA GLU A 528 22.02 3.07 -12.57
C GLU A 528 22.48 4.42 -13.16
N ASN A 529 22.13 4.71 -14.41
CA ASN A 529 22.37 5.96 -15.11
C ASN A 529 21.11 6.41 -15.86
N GLU A 530 20.01 6.61 -15.12
CA GLU A 530 19.00 7.62 -15.49
C GLU A 530 18.35 8.29 -14.27
N ALA A 531 18.97 8.15 -13.09
CA ALA A 531 18.67 8.97 -11.92
C ALA A 531 19.57 10.22 -11.87
N VAL A 532 20.02 10.77 -12.99
CA VAL A 532 20.71 12.07 -13.02
C VAL A 532 20.39 12.81 -14.32
N SER A 533 19.69 13.93 -14.16
CA SER A 533 19.49 15.01 -15.16
C SER A 533 18.29 14.94 -16.12
N SER A 534 17.09 14.75 -15.58
CA SER A 534 16.10 15.80 -15.87
C SER A 534 15.95 16.62 -14.61
N ARG A 535 16.65 17.77 -14.53
CA ARG A 535 16.09 18.88 -13.76
C ARG A 535 14.82 19.27 -14.49
N TYR A 536 13.73 18.52 -14.25
CA TYR A 536 12.40 19.04 -14.46
C TYR A 536 12.40 20.35 -13.72
N ASN A 537 12.37 21.44 -14.48
CA ASN A 537 12.23 22.76 -13.90
C ASN A 537 10.78 22.82 -13.41
N TRP A 538 10.49 22.15 -12.30
CA TRP A 538 9.16 22.07 -11.72
C TRP A 538 8.62 23.46 -11.39
N VAL A 539 9.52 24.45 -11.22
CA VAL A 539 9.19 25.88 -11.19
C VAL A 539 8.59 26.35 -12.52
N ALA A 540 9.12 25.91 -13.67
CA ALA A 540 8.52 26.18 -14.98
C ALA A 540 7.14 25.52 -15.13
N ASP A 541 6.93 24.32 -14.59
CA ASP A 541 5.60 23.70 -14.61
C ASP A 541 4.60 24.44 -13.71
N LEU A 542 5.05 24.92 -12.53
CA LEU A 542 4.25 25.83 -11.72
C LEU A 542 3.92 27.14 -12.47
N ILE A 543 4.86 27.69 -13.24
CA ILE A 543 4.61 28.88 -14.08
C ILE A 543 3.58 28.58 -15.17
N LYS A 544 3.62 27.40 -15.82
CA LYS A 544 2.58 26.99 -16.78
C LYS A 544 1.20 26.91 -16.09
N GLY A 545 1.12 26.28 -14.91
CA GLY A 545 -0.11 26.22 -14.13
C GLY A 545 -0.61 27.59 -13.67
N LEU A 546 0.30 28.49 -13.32
CA LEU A 546 -0.02 29.89 -13.03
C LEU A 546 -0.62 30.57 -14.27
N GLY A 547 -0.09 30.30 -15.46
CA GLY A 547 -0.67 30.78 -16.72
C GLY A 547 -2.13 30.36 -16.90
N VAL A 548 -2.45 29.09 -16.61
CA VAL A 548 -3.84 28.59 -16.62
C VAL A 548 -4.70 29.29 -15.56
N SER A 549 -4.16 29.50 -14.36
CA SER A 549 -4.84 30.22 -13.28
C SER A 549 -5.17 31.66 -13.69
N VAL A 550 -4.21 32.36 -14.31
CA VAL A 550 -4.38 33.73 -14.84
C VAL A 550 -5.41 33.75 -15.96
N MET A 551 -5.41 32.76 -16.86
CA MET A 551 -6.42 32.64 -17.92
C MET A 551 -7.84 32.51 -17.34
N ILE A 552 -8.04 31.61 -16.36
CA ILE A 552 -9.33 31.44 -15.69
C ILE A 552 -9.75 32.74 -15.02
N PHE A 553 -8.84 33.40 -14.30
CA PHE A 553 -9.06 34.69 -13.65
C PHE A 553 -9.51 35.78 -14.65
N LEU A 554 -8.75 35.98 -15.74
CA LEU A 554 -9.02 37.03 -16.72
C LEU A 554 -10.33 36.79 -17.48
N LEU A 555 -10.58 35.57 -17.94
CA LEU A 555 -11.82 35.23 -18.65
C LEU A 555 -13.03 35.33 -17.72
N THR A 556 -12.90 34.90 -16.47
CA THR A 556 -13.98 35.07 -15.48
C THR A 556 -14.33 36.54 -15.30
N LEU A 557 -13.35 37.43 -15.11
CA LEU A 557 -13.64 38.87 -14.98
C LEU A 557 -14.24 39.47 -16.26
N LEU A 558 -13.72 39.08 -17.42
CA LEU A 558 -14.21 39.53 -18.71
C LEU A 558 -15.70 39.25 -18.91
N PHE A 559 -16.16 38.06 -18.50
CA PHE A 559 -17.56 37.66 -18.67
C PHE A 559 -18.45 38.05 -17.48
N SER A 560 -17.96 37.95 -16.25
CA SER A 560 -18.76 38.17 -15.05
C SER A 560 -19.05 39.65 -14.75
N LEU A 561 -18.15 40.59 -15.10
CA LEU A 561 -18.40 42.02 -14.86
C LEU A 561 -19.57 42.54 -15.72
N PRO A 562 -19.60 42.33 -17.05
CA PRO A 562 -20.76 42.72 -17.87
C PRO A 562 -22.02 41.94 -17.52
N LEU A 563 -21.89 40.63 -17.29
CA LEU A 563 -23.03 39.77 -16.93
C LEU A 563 -23.64 40.18 -15.58
N GLY A 564 -22.82 40.54 -14.61
CA GLY A 564 -23.27 41.03 -13.31
C GLY A 564 -24.08 42.33 -13.42
N LEU A 565 -23.69 43.25 -14.33
CA LEU A 565 -24.46 44.47 -14.56
C LEU A 565 -25.84 44.16 -15.17
N LEU A 566 -25.90 43.24 -16.13
CA LEU A 566 -27.17 42.76 -16.71
C LEU A 566 -28.08 42.11 -15.66
N VAL A 567 -27.50 41.25 -14.81
CA VAL A 567 -28.21 40.60 -13.70
C VAL A 567 -28.70 41.63 -12.68
N ALA A 568 -27.92 42.68 -12.38
CA ALA A 568 -28.32 43.76 -11.49
C ALA A 568 -29.54 44.52 -12.03
N TRP A 569 -29.55 44.89 -13.31
CA TRP A 569 -30.70 45.54 -13.94
C TRP A 569 -31.94 44.64 -13.94
N GLY A 570 -31.77 43.36 -14.28
CA GLY A 570 -32.85 42.39 -14.22
C GLY A 570 -33.45 42.29 -12.81
N ARG A 571 -32.59 42.27 -11.79
CA ARG A 571 -32.99 42.25 -10.37
C ARG A 571 -33.69 43.54 -9.89
N MET A 572 -33.36 44.68 -10.48
CA MET A 572 -33.96 45.99 -10.19
C MET A 572 -35.18 46.32 -11.07
N SER A 573 -35.59 45.39 -11.94
CA SER A 573 -36.75 45.58 -12.81
C SER A 573 -38.04 45.77 -12.01
N HIS A 574 -38.89 46.69 -12.49
CA HIS A 574 -40.24 46.89 -11.95
C HIS A 574 -41.17 45.70 -12.23
N ASN A 575 -40.83 44.85 -13.21
CA ASN A 575 -41.57 43.63 -13.48
C ASN A 575 -41.25 42.57 -12.42
N ILE A 576 -42.25 42.21 -11.63
CA ILE A 576 -42.15 41.26 -10.52
C ILE A 576 -41.59 39.90 -10.97
N ILE A 577 -41.97 39.42 -12.16
CA ILE A 577 -41.51 38.12 -12.68
C ILE A 577 -40.00 38.19 -12.98
N ILE A 578 -39.57 39.22 -13.69
CA ILE A 578 -38.16 39.41 -14.05
C ILE A 578 -37.32 39.63 -12.79
N GLY A 579 -37.76 40.52 -11.90
CA GLY A 579 -37.08 40.82 -10.64
C GLY A 579 -36.92 39.58 -9.74
N ASN A 580 -37.96 38.74 -9.65
CA ASN A 580 -37.90 37.50 -8.87
C ASN A 580 -37.04 36.41 -9.52
N LEU A 581 -37.02 36.31 -10.86
CA LEU A 581 -36.15 35.37 -11.58
C LEU A 581 -34.66 35.64 -11.25
N PHE A 582 -34.23 36.90 -11.41
CA PHE A 582 -32.85 37.27 -11.08
C PHE A 582 -32.55 37.21 -9.59
N ARG A 583 -33.54 37.45 -8.71
CA ARG A 583 -33.40 37.23 -7.26
C ARG A 583 -33.13 35.75 -6.95
N CYS A 584 -33.86 34.84 -7.58
CA CYS A 584 -33.65 33.40 -7.43
C CYS A 584 -32.26 33.00 -7.93
N PHE A 585 -31.86 33.46 -9.12
CA PHE A 585 -30.52 33.23 -9.67
C PHE A 585 -29.41 33.67 -8.69
N ILE A 586 -29.46 34.90 -8.19
CA ILE A 586 -28.48 35.42 -7.21
C ILE A 586 -28.48 34.57 -5.94
N SER A 587 -29.66 34.20 -5.43
CA SER A 587 -29.80 33.37 -4.23
C SER A 587 -29.15 32.00 -4.40
N VAL A 588 -29.33 31.33 -5.55
CA VAL A 588 -28.76 30.01 -5.81
C VAL A 588 -27.25 30.10 -5.99
N MET A 589 -26.77 31.04 -6.82
CA MET A 589 -25.34 31.17 -7.12
C MET A 589 -24.52 31.58 -5.89
N ARG A 590 -25.03 32.47 -5.05
CA ARG A 590 -24.33 32.88 -3.81
C ARG A 590 -24.59 31.94 -2.63
N GLY A 591 -25.70 31.19 -2.66
CA GLY A 591 -26.10 30.28 -1.59
C GLY A 591 -25.53 28.87 -1.70
N THR A 592 -24.87 28.52 -2.81
CA THR A 592 -24.29 27.18 -3.03
C THR A 592 -22.77 27.24 -3.23
N PRO A 593 -22.00 26.22 -2.78
CA PRO A 593 -20.55 26.21 -2.95
C PRO A 593 -20.13 26.25 -4.43
N LEU A 594 -19.17 27.11 -4.78
CA LEU A 594 -18.65 27.22 -6.15
C LEU A 594 -18.12 25.87 -6.67
N MET A 595 -17.43 25.09 -5.82
CA MET A 595 -16.97 23.74 -6.19
C MET A 595 -18.11 22.83 -6.68
N LEU A 596 -19.26 22.86 -6.01
CA LEU A 596 -20.43 22.06 -6.43
C LEU A 596 -21.01 22.58 -7.75
N GLN A 597 -21.03 23.89 -7.95
CA GLN A 597 -21.47 24.49 -9.21
C GLN A 597 -20.57 24.06 -10.37
N LEU A 598 -19.25 24.01 -10.17
CA LEU A 598 -18.32 23.53 -11.20
C LEU A 598 -18.63 22.08 -11.59
N LEU A 599 -18.89 21.19 -10.63
CA LEU A 599 -19.30 19.82 -10.92
C LEU A 599 -20.62 19.76 -11.71
N VAL A 600 -21.61 20.59 -11.37
CA VAL A 600 -22.88 20.67 -12.10
C VAL A 600 -22.67 21.18 -13.53
N TRP A 601 -21.85 22.21 -13.74
CA TRP A 601 -21.53 22.68 -15.08
C TRP A 601 -20.73 21.67 -15.89
N GLY A 602 -19.80 20.94 -15.27
CA GLY A 602 -18.96 19.95 -15.93
C GLY A 602 -19.70 18.68 -16.32
N TYR A 603 -20.56 18.16 -15.45
CA TYR A 603 -21.20 16.84 -15.63
C TYR A 603 -22.72 16.90 -15.84
N GLY A 604 -23.37 18.00 -15.49
CA GLY A 604 -24.82 18.18 -15.59
C GLY A 604 -25.39 17.98 -17.00
N PRO A 605 -24.82 18.53 -18.09
CA PRO A 605 -25.34 18.30 -19.44
C PRO A 605 -25.35 16.83 -19.85
N TYR A 606 -24.37 16.06 -19.39
CA TYR A 606 -24.33 14.62 -19.63
C TYR A 606 -25.42 13.89 -18.84
N TYR A 607 -25.46 14.08 -17.50
CA TYR A 607 -26.39 13.33 -16.65
C TYR A 607 -27.86 13.77 -16.76
N LEU A 608 -28.13 15.05 -17.04
CA LEU A 608 -29.49 15.59 -17.10
C LEU A 608 -30.08 15.55 -18.52
N LEU A 609 -29.25 15.73 -19.54
CA LEU A 609 -29.71 15.90 -20.93
C LEU A 609 -29.21 14.80 -21.88
N GLY A 610 -28.34 13.88 -21.41
CA GLY A 610 -27.77 12.81 -22.22
C GLY A 610 -26.81 13.31 -23.31
N ILE A 611 -26.28 14.53 -23.18
CA ILE A 611 -25.41 15.14 -24.18
C ILE A 611 -23.98 14.61 -24.03
N ASP A 612 -23.44 14.05 -25.11
CA ASP A 612 -22.02 13.70 -25.22
C ASP A 612 -21.17 14.97 -25.16
N LEU A 613 -20.34 15.09 -24.11
CA LEU A 613 -19.58 16.30 -23.82
C LEU A 613 -18.50 16.58 -24.87
N SER A 614 -18.06 15.55 -25.61
CA SER A 614 -17.10 15.74 -26.71
C SER A 614 -17.65 16.65 -27.81
N ARG A 615 -18.98 16.65 -28.01
CA ARG A 615 -19.67 17.47 -29.01
C ARG A 615 -19.77 18.95 -28.63
N LEU A 616 -19.56 19.27 -27.35
CA LEU A 616 -19.61 20.63 -26.83
C LEU A 616 -18.22 21.29 -26.78
N ALA A 617 -17.15 20.59 -27.18
CA ALA A 617 -15.82 21.16 -27.29
C ALA A 617 -15.75 22.21 -28.43
N ILE A 618 -15.00 23.29 -28.21
CA ILE A 618 -14.83 24.37 -29.20
C ILE A 618 -13.38 24.35 -29.68
N GLY A 619 -13.17 23.83 -30.89
CA GLY A 619 -11.84 23.69 -31.48
C GLY A 619 -10.93 22.82 -30.60
N PRO A 620 -9.74 23.30 -30.16
CA PRO A 620 -8.85 22.56 -29.29
C PRO A 620 -9.22 22.61 -27.80
N VAL A 621 -10.27 23.36 -27.42
CA VAL A 621 -10.64 23.58 -26.01
C VAL A 621 -11.65 22.55 -25.55
N ASP A 622 -11.26 21.78 -24.54
CA ASP A 622 -12.10 20.75 -23.94
C ASP A 622 -13.28 21.34 -23.17
N TYR A 623 -14.42 20.63 -23.19
CA TYR A 623 -15.65 21.09 -22.56
C TYR A 623 -15.46 21.46 -21.08
N TYR A 624 -14.61 20.74 -20.34
CA TYR A 624 -14.36 21.05 -18.93
C TYR A 624 -13.71 22.42 -18.71
N TYR A 625 -12.87 22.91 -19.63
CA TYR A 625 -12.38 24.29 -19.56
C TYR A 625 -13.53 25.29 -19.75
N ILE A 626 -14.44 25.01 -20.69
CA ILE A 626 -15.61 25.83 -20.94
C ILE A 626 -16.53 25.84 -19.72
N ALA A 627 -16.78 24.66 -19.13
CA ALA A 627 -17.58 24.50 -17.92
C ALA A 627 -16.99 25.26 -16.72
N VAL A 628 -15.67 25.25 -16.55
CA VAL A 628 -14.97 26.09 -15.56
C VAL A 628 -15.28 27.57 -15.83
N ILE A 629 -15.03 28.07 -17.04
CA ILE A 629 -15.26 29.48 -17.35
C ILE A 629 -16.74 29.88 -17.16
N ILE A 630 -17.69 29.05 -17.58
CA ILE A 630 -19.12 29.30 -17.39
C ILE A 630 -19.45 29.32 -15.89
N GLY A 631 -19.05 28.30 -15.14
CA GLY A 631 -19.35 28.19 -13.72
C GLY A 631 -18.81 29.35 -12.90
N PHE A 632 -17.54 29.71 -13.11
CA PHE A 632 -16.95 30.90 -12.48
C PHE A 632 -17.66 32.18 -12.92
N SER A 633 -17.96 32.35 -14.21
CA SER A 633 -18.58 33.59 -14.73
C SER A 633 -19.98 33.83 -14.17
N PHE A 634 -20.82 32.80 -14.11
CA PHE A 634 -22.17 32.91 -13.55
C PHE A 634 -22.14 33.13 -12.04
N ASN A 635 -21.23 32.44 -11.33
CA ASN A 635 -21.07 32.63 -9.89
C ASN A 635 -20.65 34.07 -9.56
N TYR A 636 -19.55 34.54 -10.15
CA TYR A 636 -19.04 35.89 -9.92
C TYR A 636 -19.97 36.99 -10.44
N ALA A 637 -20.74 36.74 -11.51
CA ALA A 637 -21.76 37.67 -11.97
C ALA A 637 -22.85 37.91 -10.90
N ALA A 638 -23.23 36.90 -10.11
CA ALA A 638 -24.19 37.08 -9.03
C ALA A 638 -23.63 37.93 -7.87
N TYR A 639 -22.35 37.78 -7.53
CA TYR A 639 -21.68 38.64 -6.54
C TYR A 639 -21.55 40.08 -7.04
N PHE A 640 -21.08 40.27 -8.27
CA PHE A 640 -20.98 41.59 -8.88
C PHE A 640 -22.35 42.25 -9.04
N ALA A 641 -23.40 41.50 -9.37
CA ALA A 641 -24.76 42.04 -9.48
C ALA A 641 -25.26 42.67 -8.17
N GLU A 642 -25.00 42.03 -7.03
CA GLU A 642 -25.36 42.57 -5.72
C GLU A 642 -24.54 43.79 -5.35
N ILE A 643 -23.25 43.80 -5.72
CA ILE A 643 -22.38 44.97 -5.55
C ILE A 643 -22.88 46.15 -6.41
N TYR A 644 -23.20 45.92 -7.69
CA TYR A 644 -23.75 46.94 -8.58
C TYR A 644 -25.09 47.48 -8.06
N ARG A 645 -26.01 46.60 -7.69
CA ARG A 645 -27.31 46.97 -7.12
C ARG A 645 -27.14 47.84 -5.87
N ALA A 646 -26.34 47.38 -4.90
CA ALA A 646 -26.07 48.14 -3.67
C ALA A 646 -25.39 49.47 -3.97
N GLY A 647 -24.48 49.52 -4.95
CA GLY A 647 -23.85 50.75 -5.42
C GLY A 647 -24.86 51.76 -5.96
N ILE A 648 -25.77 51.32 -6.83
CA ILE A 648 -26.81 52.17 -7.43
C ILE A 648 -27.78 52.67 -6.35
N GLU A 649 -28.28 51.78 -5.49
CA GLU A 649 -29.21 52.13 -4.41
C GLU A 649 -28.59 53.05 -3.35
N SER A 650 -27.26 53.06 -3.22
CA SER A 650 -26.59 53.95 -2.26
C SER A 650 -26.68 55.43 -2.64
N ILE A 651 -26.96 55.77 -3.90
CA ILE A 651 -26.99 57.16 -4.38
C ILE A 651 -28.26 57.87 -3.87
N PRO A 652 -28.16 59.01 -3.16
CA PRO A 652 -29.32 59.70 -2.60
C PRO A 652 -30.34 60.11 -3.68
N CYS A 653 -31.64 59.94 -3.40
CA CYS A 653 -32.73 60.31 -4.33
C CYS A 653 -32.66 61.77 -4.78
N GLY A 654 -32.19 62.69 -3.92
CA GLY A 654 -32.02 64.10 -4.26
C GLY A 654 -31.09 64.37 -5.46
N GLN A 655 -30.15 63.46 -5.77
CA GLN A 655 -29.32 63.57 -6.98
C GLN A 655 -30.13 63.28 -8.25
N TYR A 656 -31.07 62.33 -8.19
CA TYR A 656 -31.98 62.01 -9.28
C TYR A 656 -33.00 63.12 -9.49
N GLU A 657 -33.54 63.68 -8.40
CA GLU A 657 -34.47 64.82 -8.43
C GLU A 657 -33.80 66.08 -8.97
N ALA A 658 -32.58 66.40 -8.54
CA ALA A 658 -31.81 67.53 -9.05
C ALA A 658 -31.49 67.39 -10.55
N ALA A 659 -31.12 66.18 -11.00
CA ALA A 659 -30.87 65.92 -12.41
C ALA A 659 -32.13 66.11 -13.27
N ALA A 660 -33.28 65.67 -12.78
CA ALA A 660 -34.57 65.87 -13.46
C ALA A 660 -34.94 67.36 -13.54
N VAL A 661 -34.73 68.14 -12.49
CA VAL A 661 -34.94 69.61 -12.48
C VAL A 661 -34.03 70.32 -13.49
N LEU A 662 -32.79 69.84 -13.65
CA LEU A 662 -31.83 70.34 -14.64
C LEU A 662 -32.13 69.85 -16.09
N GLY A 663 -33.23 69.12 -16.31
CA GLY A 663 -33.67 68.67 -17.63
C GLY A 663 -32.92 67.46 -18.19
N TYR A 664 -32.13 66.74 -17.36
CA TYR A 664 -31.48 65.52 -17.82
C TYR A 664 -32.50 64.38 -17.98
N SER A 665 -32.39 63.62 -19.08
CA SER A 665 -33.16 62.39 -19.22
C SER A 665 -32.68 61.31 -18.22
N PRO A 666 -33.48 60.26 -17.93
CA PRO A 666 -33.05 59.18 -17.03
C PRO A 666 -31.74 58.51 -17.46
N ALA A 667 -31.54 58.33 -18.78
CA ALA A 667 -30.30 57.79 -19.33
C ALA A 667 -29.13 58.77 -19.13
N GLN A 668 -29.34 60.06 -19.37
CA GLN A 668 -28.30 61.07 -19.14
C GLN A 668 -27.96 61.20 -17.65
N SER A 669 -28.96 61.19 -16.78
CA SER A 669 -28.82 61.19 -15.33
C SER A 669 -28.00 59.98 -14.87
N PHE A 670 -28.31 58.80 -15.40
CA PHE A 670 -27.56 57.59 -15.07
C PHE A 670 -26.10 57.68 -15.56
N PHE A 671 -25.86 57.87 -16.85
CA PHE A 671 -24.51 57.78 -17.41
C PHE A 671 -23.60 58.96 -17.04
N ARG A 672 -24.14 60.17 -16.85
CA ARG A 672 -23.33 61.37 -16.55
C ARG A 672 -23.16 61.64 -15.06
N ILE A 673 -24.14 61.26 -14.23
CA ILE A 673 -24.16 61.65 -12.81
C ILE A 673 -24.03 60.42 -11.90
N VAL A 674 -24.89 59.43 -12.06
CA VAL A 674 -24.99 58.27 -11.15
C VAL A 674 -23.83 57.29 -11.37
N LEU A 675 -23.62 56.85 -12.60
CA LEU A 675 -22.67 55.79 -12.96
C LEU A 675 -21.24 56.10 -12.50
N PRO A 676 -20.67 57.31 -12.71
CA PRO A 676 -19.34 57.64 -12.19
C PRO A 676 -19.24 57.52 -10.66
N GLN A 677 -20.30 57.91 -9.93
CA GLN A 677 -20.36 57.79 -8.47
C GLN A 677 -20.49 56.33 -8.02
N VAL A 678 -21.35 55.56 -8.70
CA VAL A 678 -21.53 54.13 -8.44
C VAL A 678 -20.21 53.40 -8.63
N VAL A 679 -19.52 53.58 -9.77
CA VAL A 679 -18.24 52.93 -10.05
C VAL A 679 -17.24 53.21 -8.92
N LYS A 680 -17.18 54.44 -8.40
CA LYS A 680 -16.30 54.77 -7.26
C LYS A 680 -16.71 54.02 -5.98
N ARG A 681 -18.00 53.97 -5.67
CA ARG A 681 -18.51 53.34 -4.43
C ARG A 681 -18.37 51.82 -4.43
N ILE A 682 -18.53 51.20 -5.59
CA ILE A 682 -18.42 49.74 -5.73
C ILE A 682 -16.99 49.25 -5.90
N LEU A 683 -16.04 50.14 -6.22
CA LEU A 683 -14.68 49.70 -6.53
C LEU A 683 -14.05 48.93 -5.37
N PRO A 684 -14.13 49.35 -4.09
CA PRO A 684 -13.59 48.57 -2.97
C PRO A 684 -14.20 47.16 -2.81
N PRO A 685 -15.55 46.95 -2.82
CA PRO A 685 -16.09 45.60 -2.77
C PRO A 685 -15.79 44.79 -4.05
N VAL A 686 -15.74 45.41 -5.24
CA VAL A 686 -15.27 44.73 -6.47
C VAL A 686 -13.82 44.26 -6.30
N THR A 687 -12.93 45.09 -5.74
CA THR A 687 -11.54 44.71 -5.43
C THR A 687 -11.47 43.48 -4.53
N ASN A 688 -12.32 43.39 -3.51
CA ASN A 688 -12.34 42.22 -2.61
C ASN A 688 -12.75 40.93 -3.35
N GLU A 689 -13.76 40.98 -4.22
CA GLU A 689 -14.16 39.82 -5.02
C GLU A 689 -13.08 39.45 -6.04
N VAL A 690 -12.46 40.43 -6.70
CA VAL A 690 -11.34 40.20 -7.63
C VAL A 690 -10.16 39.53 -6.93
N ILE A 691 -9.80 39.96 -5.72
CA ILE A 691 -8.75 39.33 -4.90
C ILE A 691 -9.12 37.89 -4.51
N THR A 692 -10.39 37.64 -4.21
CA THR A 692 -10.89 36.31 -3.85
C THR A 692 -10.84 35.37 -5.04
N LEU A 693 -11.18 35.85 -6.23
CA LEU A 693 -11.14 35.08 -7.47
C LEU A 693 -9.78 34.47 -7.77
N VAL A 694 -8.69 35.18 -7.47
CA VAL A 694 -7.33 34.64 -7.62
C VAL A 694 -7.17 33.32 -6.88
N LYS A 695 -7.69 33.22 -5.66
CA LYS A 695 -7.61 32.01 -4.83
C LYS A 695 -8.62 30.96 -5.30
N ASP A 696 -9.82 31.40 -5.65
CA ASP A 696 -10.87 30.49 -6.12
C ASP A 696 -10.49 29.79 -7.41
N THR A 697 -9.59 30.34 -8.24
CA THR A 697 -9.09 29.62 -9.43
C THR A 697 -8.55 28.23 -9.11
N SER A 698 -8.03 28.01 -7.89
CA SER A 698 -7.63 26.68 -7.42
C SER A 698 -8.75 25.65 -7.48
N LEU A 699 -10.02 26.04 -7.25
CA LEU A 699 -11.20 25.16 -7.30
C LEU A 699 -11.44 24.52 -8.68
N ALA A 700 -10.78 25.00 -9.74
CA ALA A 700 -10.78 24.34 -11.04
C ALA A 700 -10.18 22.91 -10.97
N PHE A 701 -9.41 22.58 -9.92
CA PHE A 701 -8.97 21.21 -9.64
C PHE A 701 -10.14 20.21 -9.59
N SER A 702 -11.34 20.66 -9.20
CA SER A 702 -12.55 19.83 -9.10
C SER A 702 -13.01 19.24 -10.44
N LEU A 703 -12.60 19.86 -11.56
CA LEU A 703 -12.82 19.38 -12.92
C LEU A 703 -11.51 18.90 -13.58
N SER A 704 -10.51 18.53 -12.78
CA SER A 704 -9.19 18.05 -13.23
C SER A 704 -8.44 19.02 -14.15
N ILE A 705 -8.66 20.34 -13.99
CA ILE A 705 -7.89 21.34 -14.71
C ILE A 705 -6.53 21.53 -14.02
N LEU A 706 -5.44 21.38 -14.79
CA LEU A 706 -4.07 21.50 -14.30
C LEU A 706 -3.65 22.98 -14.15
N GLU A 707 -4.29 23.67 -13.21
CA GLU A 707 -3.86 24.99 -12.76
C GLU A 707 -2.75 24.90 -11.69
N MET A 708 -2.30 26.04 -11.17
CA MET A 708 -1.10 26.12 -10.33
C MET A 708 -1.17 25.25 -9.07
N PHE A 709 -2.29 25.28 -8.34
CA PHE A 709 -2.46 24.48 -7.13
C PHE A 709 -2.43 22.98 -7.44
N THR A 710 -3.10 22.57 -8.51
CA THR A 710 -3.15 21.19 -8.98
C THR A 710 -1.77 20.68 -9.36
N ILE A 711 -0.99 21.44 -10.13
CA ILE A 711 0.39 21.08 -10.49
C ILE A 711 1.28 21.01 -9.24
N ALA A 712 1.14 21.96 -8.30
CA ALA A 712 1.90 21.94 -7.05
C ALA A 712 1.59 20.70 -6.20
N LYS A 713 0.31 20.29 -6.14
CA LYS A 713 -0.13 19.08 -5.44
C LYS A 713 0.46 17.82 -6.07
N GLN A 714 0.48 17.75 -7.41
CA GLN A 714 1.10 16.64 -8.15
C GLN A 714 2.61 16.55 -7.88
N LEU A 715 3.33 17.66 -7.99
CA LEU A 715 4.76 17.73 -7.73
C LEU A 715 5.13 17.41 -6.28
N SER A 716 4.31 17.86 -5.32
CA SER A 716 4.55 17.62 -3.90
C SER A 716 4.47 16.13 -3.57
N SER A 717 3.49 15.45 -4.15
CA SER A 717 3.30 14.00 -3.99
C SER A 717 4.44 13.23 -4.68
N ALA A 718 4.79 13.61 -5.90
CA ALA A 718 5.83 12.95 -6.68
C ALA A 718 7.24 13.04 -6.06
N GLN A 719 7.55 14.11 -5.33
CA GLN A 719 8.84 14.33 -4.68
C GLN A 719 8.83 14.01 -3.17
N SER A 720 7.72 13.52 -2.63
CA SER A 720 7.50 13.37 -1.18
C SER A 720 7.94 14.61 -0.38
N SER A 721 7.66 15.81 -0.92
CA SER A 721 8.18 17.08 -0.42
C SER A 721 7.09 18.15 -0.45
N MET A 722 6.96 18.94 0.62
CA MET A 722 6.00 20.05 0.66
C MET A 722 6.51 21.31 -0.07
N MET A 723 7.75 21.30 -0.57
CA MET A 723 8.36 22.47 -1.22
C MET A 723 7.54 23.01 -2.41
N PRO A 724 7.00 22.18 -3.33
CA PRO A 724 6.19 22.69 -4.44
C PRO A 724 4.93 23.46 -3.98
N LEU A 725 4.27 23.00 -2.92
CA LEU A 725 3.10 23.68 -2.34
C LEU A 725 3.49 25.02 -1.69
N ILE A 726 4.63 25.07 -0.99
CA ILE A 726 5.15 26.32 -0.42
C ILE A 726 5.44 27.33 -1.54
N VAL A 727 6.10 26.90 -2.61
CA VAL A 727 6.42 27.77 -3.75
C VAL A 727 5.17 28.22 -4.49
N ALA A 728 4.17 27.36 -4.67
CA ALA A 728 2.87 27.75 -5.21
C ALA A 728 2.16 28.78 -4.32
N GLY A 729 2.25 28.64 -3.00
CA GLY A 729 1.76 29.64 -2.05
C GLY A 729 2.43 31.01 -2.24
N VAL A 730 3.75 31.04 -2.47
CA VAL A 730 4.48 32.27 -2.81
C VAL A 730 3.99 32.85 -4.13
N PHE A 731 3.78 32.03 -5.16
CA PHE A 731 3.25 32.52 -6.44
C PHE A 731 1.84 33.08 -6.33
N TYR A 732 0.92 32.43 -5.59
CA TYR A 732 -0.41 32.98 -5.33
C TYR A 732 -0.32 34.31 -4.58
N TYR A 733 0.57 34.42 -3.60
CA TYR A 733 0.77 35.66 -2.86
C TYR A 733 1.28 36.77 -3.77
N ILE A 734 2.28 36.51 -4.62
CA ILE A 734 2.81 37.48 -5.59
C ILE A 734 1.72 37.90 -6.56
N PHE A 735 0.98 36.95 -7.13
CA PHE A 735 -0.09 37.25 -8.08
C PHE A 735 -1.19 38.10 -7.43
N ASN A 736 -1.63 37.74 -6.23
CA ASN A 736 -2.59 38.52 -5.47
C ASN A 736 -2.05 39.92 -5.12
N PHE A 737 -0.78 40.03 -4.74
CA PHE A 737 -0.14 41.32 -4.47
C PHE A 737 -0.12 42.23 -5.71
N ILE A 738 0.18 41.68 -6.89
CA ILE A 738 0.13 42.41 -8.16
C ILE A 738 -1.29 42.89 -8.44
N VAL A 739 -2.29 42.01 -8.33
CA VAL A 739 -3.69 42.36 -8.55
C VAL A 739 -4.16 43.44 -7.57
N ALA A 740 -3.86 43.31 -6.28
CA ALA A 740 -4.19 44.30 -5.26
C ALA A 740 -3.50 45.66 -5.52
N ALA A 741 -2.23 45.65 -5.96
CA ALA A 741 -1.52 46.87 -6.31
C ALA A 741 -2.16 47.58 -7.51
N VAL A 742 -2.54 46.82 -8.56
CA VAL A 742 -3.25 47.36 -9.73
C VAL A 742 -4.60 47.97 -9.32
N MET A 743 -5.38 47.27 -8.50
CA MET A 743 -6.67 47.78 -8.01
C MET A 743 -6.50 49.04 -7.15
N ALA A 744 -5.49 49.08 -6.27
CA ALA A 744 -5.19 50.27 -5.47
C ALA A 744 -4.79 51.49 -6.33
N LEU A 745 -4.09 51.27 -7.45
CA LEU A 745 -3.78 52.34 -8.42
C LEU A 745 -5.05 52.86 -9.10
N ILE A 746 -5.96 51.96 -9.49
CA ILE A 746 -7.25 52.32 -10.09
C ILE A 746 -8.08 53.13 -9.07
N GLU A 747 -8.18 52.66 -7.82
CA GLU A 747 -8.87 53.35 -6.73
C GLU A 747 -8.30 54.75 -6.50
N LYS A 748 -6.98 54.88 -6.43
CA LYS A 748 -6.32 56.19 -6.23
C LYS A 748 -6.60 57.16 -7.37
N LYS A 749 -6.63 56.69 -8.62
CA LYS A 749 -6.93 57.54 -9.79
C LYS A 749 -8.38 58.04 -9.76
N MET A 750 -9.29 57.30 -9.15
CA MET A 750 -10.70 57.67 -9.00
C MET A 750 -11.01 58.62 -7.83
N ASN A 751 -10.00 59.04 -7.06
CA ASN A 751 -10.18 59.98 -5.95
C ASN A 751 -10.51 61.44 -6.34
N TYR A 752 -10.65 61.74 -7.64
CA TYR A 752 -10.95 63.10 -8.14
C TYR A 752 -12.35 63.63 -7.73
N TYR A 753 -13.36 62.76 -7.58
CA TYR A 753 -14.70 63.14 -7.13
C TYR A 753 -14.80 63.09 -5.59
N ARG A 754 -14.31 64.12 -4.88
CA ARG A 754 -14.52 64.25 -3.43
C ARG A 754 -15.82 64.97 -3.11
#